data_AF-A0A7Y8LMY3-F1
#
_entry.id   AF-A0A7Y8LMY3-F1
#
_cell.length_a   1.000
_cell.length_b   1.000
_cell.length_c   1.000
_cell.angle_alpha   90.00
_cell.angle_beta   90.00
_cell.angle_gamma   90.00
#
_symmetry.space_group_name_H-M   'P 1'
#
loop_
_entity.id
_entity.type
_entity.pdbx_description
1 polymer ?
#
loop_
_entity_poly.entity_id
_entity_poly.type
_entity_poly.pdbx_seq_one_letter_code
_entity_poly.pdbx_strand_id
1 'polypeptide(L)'
;MTMKVGETNLQPEHLKDLTKIGLSDEKIAVTFLKSVYQYCRRGFINLRFLPSGENMFIPLSEIDSILSILEAHRSQNVFFGVATRKNGVGTKKGVIEIPCLWVDLDLKEFTEEGMKMIRKRFKEFPLKPSLVVNSGGGVHLYWKLKEPLSDAEIAIAEDYLKRLASFFEADTASTDASRILRMPGTLNYKYSPPRKVRIKILRSDLAYNLLDFDFLPSIETTEEGKLQGPPMGWENELLSGVPEGERNIAITRLTGRYLGKGLSRNEILPILLDANSRFVPPLPLKEIERVLDSMIKTHSRNNPPSEQEEGFELDKATNEYHFSLIQAKDILSVREKETDWIWEEILPIGGLSLVIAKPKVGKTTFAFNLAVAISRGDTFLGKKTLQATVIYLALEEKRSELQKKLSSLGIADEPLFFHFGPAPIDAMKEVEALIREKEANFLIIDILQKFCRVKDLNDYAQVTRALEPLMVIARQLNCHIQLIHHAGKKDRQDGDDTLGSTGLLGGVDTSIHIKKRERRRSFFTIQRYGEDVPETVIDLLPDGSLEVAGRREEVEIGETLPLILEALDEGPLTINEIWERVEKRHDLVSKGVKMLVENGQVSRSGDGKKGNPFVYEKNPFFPSPIYMREGGKECKDEDKGLNLLDKFLHDNSKEIEKLGEGIDKEYFTFKKKEQVSSLNIFEGEI
;
A
#
# COMPACT_ATOMS: atom_id res chain seq x y z
N MET A 1 31.67 46.64 -0.52
CA MET A 1 32.28 46.65 0.83
C MET A 1 31.49 45.67 1.68
N THR A 2 32.15 44.62 2.10
CA THR A 2 31.70 43.44 2.84
C THR A 2 31.17 43.81 4.23
N MET A 3 30.10 43.19 4.71
CA MET A 3 29.94 42.91 6.15
C MET A 3 29.25 41.55 6.36
N LYS A 4 29.84 40.80 7.28
CA LYS A 4 29.75 39.35 7.47
C LYS A 4 28.51 38.92 8.25
N VAL A 5 28.11 37.68 7.96
CA VAL A 5 27.37 36.76 8.82
C VAL A 5 28.02 36.71 10.20
N GLY A 6 27.23 37.01 11.24
CA GLY A 6 27.60 36.83 12.64
C GLY A 6 26.75 35.73 13.26
N GLU A 7 27.40 34.62 13.59
CA GLU A 7 26.87 33.57 14.47
C GLU A 7 26.42 34.18 15.80
N THR A 8 25.11 34.23 16.06
CA THR A 8 24.60 34.48 17.42
C THR A 8 24.34 33.16 18.12
N ASN A 9 25.35 32.75 18.88
CA ASN A 9 25.25 31.84 20.02
C ASN A 9 23.98 32.14 20.83
N LEU A 10 23.03 31.21 20.85
CA LEU A 10 21.89 31.23 21.77
C LEU A 10 22.40 31.02 23.21
N GLN A 11 22.63 32.15 23.90
CA GLN A 11 22.90 32.23 25.33
C GLN A 11 21.64 31.82 26.15
N PRO A 12 21.81 31.27 27.37
CA PRO A 12 20.75 30.67 28.19
C PRO A 12 19.82 31.67 28.91
N GLU A 13 19.45 32.77 28.25
CA GLU A 13 18.70 33.90 28.85
C GLU A 13 17.29 34.14 28.30
N HIS A 14 16.76 33.19 27.52
CA HIS A 14 15.33 33.11 27.19
C HIS A 14 14.49 32.22 28.13
N LEU A 15 15.06 31.83 29.28
CA LEU A 15 14.34 31.25 30.44
C LEU A 15 13.62 32.35 31.25
N LYS A 16 12.69 33.09 30.64
CA LYS A 16 11.87 34.06 31.38
C LYS A 16 10.72 33.33 32.11
N ASP A 17 10.98 33.07 33.39
CA ASP A 17 10.08 32.61 34.45
C ASP A 17 8.71 33.34 34.46
N LEU A 18 7.66 32.63 34.89
CA LEU A 18 6.35 33.16 35.33
C LEU A 18 6.46 34.20 36.48
N THR A 19 7.63 34.39 37.07
CA THR A 19 7.90 35.42 38.09
C THR A 19 7.70 36.84 37.57
N LYS A 20 7.66 37.05 36.25
CA LYS A 20 7.32 38.36 35.65
C LYS A 20 5.82 38.67 35.55
N ILE A 21 4.93 37.68 35.73
CA ILE A 21 3.48 37.86 35.57
C ILE A 21 2.78 38.30 36.88
N GLY A 22 3.52 38.39 38.00
CA GLY A 22 2.97 38.91 39.26
C GLY A 22 1.83 38.07 39.85
N LEU A 23 1.69 36.81 39.43
CA LEU A 23 0.75 35.86 40.04
C LEU A 23 1.17 35.62 41.49
N SER A 24 0.22 35.73 42.43
CA SER A 24 0.46 35.33 43.82
C SER A 24 0.85 33.84 43.87
N ASP A 25 1.70 33.47 44.83
CA ASP A 25 2.17 32.08 45.01
C ASP A 25 1.00 31.08 45.06
N GLU A 26 -0.15 31.52 45.58
CA GLU A 26 -1.40 30.76 45.66
C GLU A 26 -1.98 30.40 44.28
N LYS A 27 -2.02 31.34 43.32
CA LYS A 27 -2.64 31.12 42.01
C LYS A 27 -1.82 30.22 41.08
N ILE A 28 -0.58 29.87 41.44
CA ILE A 28 0.31 29.01 40.66
C ILE A 28 -0.31 27.62 40.48
N ALA A 29 -0.86 27.05 41.55
CA ALA A 29 -1.48 25.73 41.54
C ALA A 29 -2.66 25.66 40.56
N VAL A 30 -3.58 26.61 40.67
CA VAL A 30 -4.77 26.70 39.80
C VAL A 30 -4.36 26.96 38.35
N THR A 31 -3.41 27.87 38.11
CA THR A 31 -2.93 28.18 36.76
C THR A 31 -2.32 26.95 36.09
N PHE A 32 -1.53 26.19 36.85
CA PHE A 32 -0.95 24.93 36.38
C PHE A 32 -2.03 23.91 36.02
N LEU A 33 -2.96 23.63 36.94
CA LEU A 33 -3.99 22.61 36.72
C LEU A 33 -4.94 23.03 35.59
N LYS A 34 -5.32 24.30 35.49
CA LYS A 34 -6.13 24.81 34.38
C LYS A 34 -5.43 24.64 33.04
N SER A 35 -4.10 24.78 33.02
CA SER A 35 -3.32 24.51 31.81
C SER A 35 -3.23 23.01 31.52
N VAL A 36 -2.92 22.16 32.50
CA VAL A 36 -2.82 20.70 32.30
C VAL A 36 -4.14 20.12 31.84
N TYR A 37 -5.23 20.42 32.53
CA TYR A 37 -6.57 19.89 32.23
C TYR A 37 -7.35 20.74 31.23
N GLN A 38 -6.70 21.65 30.51
CA GLN A 38 -7.36 22.58 29.57
C GLN A 38 -8.32 21.89 28.59
N TYR A 39 -7.94 20.68 28.14
CA TYR A 39 -8.70 19.91 27.15
C TYR A 39 -9.51 18.76 27.76
N CYS A 40 -9.44 18.54 29.07
CA CYS A 40 -10.24 17.54 29.77
C CYS A 40 -11.69 18.00 29.88
N ARG A 41 -12.61 17.06 29.69
CA ARG A 41 -14.07 17.33 29.72
C ARG A 41 -14.72 16.81 30.98
N ARG A 42 -14.12 15.83 31.66
CA ARG A 42 -14.75 15.14 32.78
C ARG A 42 -13.75 14.49 33.73
N GLY A 43 -14.26 14.18 34.93
CA GLY A 43 -13.52 13.50 35.97
C GLY A 43 -13.09 14.42 37.11
N PHE A 44 -12.28 13.85 37.98
CA PHE A 44 -11.85 14.47 39.23
C PHE A 44 -10.32 14.59 39.24
N ILE A 45 -9.83 15.71 39.75
CA ILE A 45 -8.43 15.93 40.08
C ILE A 45 -8.16 15.16 41.36
N ASN A 46 -7.27 14.18 41.28
CA ASN A 46 -6.88 13.41 42.46
C ASN A 46 -5.72 14.11 43.17
N LEU A 47 -5.94 14.54 44.42
CA LEU A 47 -4.90 15.10 45.28
C LEU A 47 -4.55 14.10 46.39
N ARG A 48 -3.25 13.88 46.60
CA ARG A 48 -2.75 12.99 47.65
C ARG A 48 -1.81 13.75 48.58
N PHE A 49 -2.05 13.59 49.88
CA PHE A 49 -1.32 14.28 50.95
C PHE A 49 -0.50 13.26 51.75
N LEU A 50 0.78 13.55 51.96
CA LEU A 50 1.67 12.73 52.80
C LEU A 50 2.30 13.60 53.91
N PRO A 51 2.35 13.13 55.17
CA PRO A 51 2.15 11.74 55.58
C PRO A 51 0.71 11.35 55.98
N SER A 52 -0.25 12.28 56.01
CA SER A 52 -1.63 11.98 56.45
C SER A 52 -2.29 10.82 55.71
N GLY A 53 -1.89 10.58 54.45
CA GLY A 53 -2.46 9.55 53.59
C GLY A 53 -3.80 9.98 52.99
N GLU A 54 -4.24 11.21 53.25
CA GLU A 54 -5.50 11.74 52.73
C GLU A 54 -5.49 11.77 51.20
N ASN A 55 -6.63 11.39 50.61
CA ASN A 55 -6.80 11.22 49.19
C ASN A 55 -8.12 11.86 48.75
N MET A 56 -8.02 13.02 48.12
CA MET A 56 -9.18 13.83 47.72
C MET A 56 -9.40 13.76 46.21
N PHE A 57 -10.66 13.96 45.81
CA PHE A 57 -11.11 13.96 44.43
C PHE A 57 -11.94 15.22 44.19
N ILE A 58 -11.36 16.18 43.48
CA ILE A 58 -11.98 17.48 43.24
C ILE A 58 -12.55 17.50 41.82
N PRO A 59 -13.85 17.76 41.60
CA PRO A 59 -14.39 17.90 40.27
C PRO A 59 -13.60 18.92 39.44
N LEU A 60 -13.37 18.66 38.14
CA LEU A 60 -12.69 19.63 37.27
C LEU A 60 -13.39 21.00 37.25
N SER A 61 -14.72 21.03 37.40
CA SER A 61 -15.53 22.25 37.50
C SER A 61 -15.23 23.09 38.74
N GLU A 62 -14.64 22.49 39.78
CA GLU A 62 -14.33 23.12 41.06
C GLU A 62 -12.82 23.32 41.24
N ILE A 63 -12.05 23.39 40.16
CA ILE A 63 -10.60 23.53 40.19
C ILE A 63 -10.10 24.72 41.02
N ASP A 64 -10.88 25.81 41.08
CA ASP A 64 -10.54 27.02 41.86
C ASP A 64 -10.62 26.77 43.38
N SER A 65 -11.41 25.78 43.83
CA SER A 65 -11.52 25.40 45.24
C SER A 65 -10.23 24.79 45.80
N ILE A 66 -9.30 24.35 44.93
CA ILE A 66 -8.04 23.73 45.35
C ILE A 66 -7.18 24.69 46.18
N LEU A 67 -7.32 26.01 46.03
CA LEU A 67 -6.53 26.98 46.80
C LEU A 67 -6.73 26.83 48.31
N SER A 68 -7.98 26.76 48.77
CA SER A 68 -8.29 26.61 50.20
C SER A 68 -7.85 25.24 50.71
N ILE A 69 -7.94 24.21 49.87
CA ILE A 69 -7.48 22.86 50.20
C ILE A 69 -5.96 22.85 50.39
N LEU A 70 -5.20 23.45 49.48
CA LEU A 70 -3.74 23.50 49.58
C LEU A 70 -3.28 24.30 50.79
N GLU A 71 -3.93 25.41 51.13
CA GLU A 71 -3.61 26.19 52.33
C GLU A 71 -3.84 25.38 53.61
N ALA A 72 -4.96 24.65 53.70
CA ALA A 72 -5.24 23.76 54.82
C ALA A 72 -4.21 22.63 54.97
N HIS A 73 -3.53 22.26 53.88
CA HIS A 73 -2.54 21.18 53.84
C HIS A 73 -1.09 21.67 53.63
N ARG A 74 -0.83 22.96 53.86
CA ARG A 74 0.47 23.60 53.55
C ARG A 74 1.69 22.95 54.21
N SER A 75 1.50 22.26 55.33
CA SER A 75 2.54 21.56 56.10
C SER A 75 2.85 20.14 55.59
N GLN A 76 2.21 19.70 54.50
CA GLN A 76 2.30 18.35 53.97
C GLN A 76 2.90 18.31 52.57
N ASN A 77 3.40 17.13 52.18
CA ASN A 77 3.74 16.85 50.80
C ASN A 77 2.46 16.68 49.98
N VAL A 78 2.31 17.46 48.91
CA VAL A 78 1.14 17.37 48.04
C VAL A 78 1.53 16.82 46.67
N PHE A 79 0.75 15.85 46.20
CA PHE A 79 0.82 15.30 44.86
C PHE A 79 -0.53 15.41 44.16
N PHE A 80 -0.50 15.44 42.84
CA PHE A 80 -1.69 15.37 42.01
C PHE A 80 -1.57 14.24 40.99
N GLY A 81 -2.68 13.57 40.68
CA GLY A 81 -2.75 12.59 39.59
C GLY A 81 -2.74 13.31 38.25
N VAL A 82 -1.83 12.96 37.34
CA VAL A 82 -1.72 13.67 36.05
C VAL A 82 -2.98 13.46 35.21
N ALA A 83 -3.41 12.21 35.07
CA ALA A 83 -4.71 11.89 34.49
C ALA A 83 -5.86 12.19 35.46
N THR A 84 -7.05 12.50 34.93
CA THR A 84 -8.28 12.64 35.74
C THR A 84 -8.72 11.29 36.28
N ARG A 85 -9.55 11.30 37.33
CA ARG A 85 -10.02 10.09 38.02
C ARG A 85 -11.54 10.03 38.14
N LYS A 86 -12.07 8.81 38.31
CA LYS A 86 -13.39 8.53 38.89
C LYS A 86 -13.37 8.96 40.34
N ASN A 87 -14.50 9.48 40.83
CA ASN A 87 -14.61 9.88 42.22
C ASN A 87 -14.31 8.69 43.14
N GLY A 88 -13.42 8.90 44.11
CA GLY A 88 -13.03 7.87 45.09
C GLY A 88 -12.06 6.79 44.59
N VAL A 89 -11.63 6.80 43.31
CA VAL A 89 -10.76 5.75 42.76
C VAL A 89 -9.43 6.34 42.28
N GLY A 90 -8.38 6.26 43.11
CA GLY A 90 -7.06 6.84 42.81
C GLY A 90 -6.16 5.95 41.95
N THR A 91 -6.50 4.66 41.81
CA THR A 91 -5.71 3.67 41.05
C THR A 91 -5.95 3.78 39.55
N LYS A 92 -5.20 3.02 38.74
CA LYS A 92 -5.36 2.94 37.27
C LYS A 92 -6.79 2.67 36.81
N LYS A 93 -7.55 1.85 37.54
CA LYS A 93 -8.98 1.58 37.26
C LYS A 93 -9.88 2.82 37.33
N GLY A 94 -9.39 3.85 38.01
CA GLY A 94 -10.05 5.14 38.15
C GLY A 94 -9.69 6.14 37.07
N VAL A 95 -8.69 5.92 36.22
CA VAL A 95 -8.34 6.86 35.13
C VAL A 95 -9.56 7.13 34.25
N ILE A 96 -9.75 8.37 33.82
CA ILE A 96 -10.82 8.77 32.87
C ILE A 96 -10.22 9.45 31.63
N GLU A 97 -9.41 10.48 31.83
CA GLU A 97 -8.75 11.23 30.76
C GLU A 97 -7.28 11.50 31.10
N ILE A 98 -6.37 11.30 30.15
CA ILE A 98 -4.93 11.51 30.25
C ILE A 98 -4.59 12.77 29.45
N PRO A 99 -4.43 13.93 30.10
CA PRO A 99 -4.37 15.24 29.44
C PRO A 99 -3.03 15.55 28.75
N CYS A 100 -1.98 14.84 29.11
CA CYS A 100 -0.63 15.13 28.66
C CYS A 100 0.24 13.88 28.74
N LEU A 101 1.33 13.87 27.97
CA LEU A 101 2.47 13.01 28.24
C LEU A 101 3.43 13.73 29.19
N TRP A 102 4.15 12.99 30.02
CA TRP A 102 5.09 13.55 31.00
C TRP A 102 6.35 12.73 31.14
N VAL A 103 7.39 13.38 31.68
CA VAL A 103 8.63 12.75 32.12
C VAL A 103 8.98 13.31 33.51
N ASP A 104 9.32 12.44 34.45
CA ASP A 104 9.81 12.81 35.79
C ASP A 104 11.32 12.55 35.86
N LEU A 105 12.12 13.61 35.87
CA LEU A 105 13.58 13.56 35.95
C LEU A 105 14.02 13.83 37.39
N ASP A 106 14.42 12.80 38.15
CA ASP A 106 15.04 13.01 39.46
C ASP A 106 16.48 13.51 39.27
N LEU A 107 16.79 14.72 39.74
CA LEU A 107 18.11 15.33 39.56
C LEU A 107 19.06 15.00 40.71
N LYS A 108 18.65 14.15 41.66
CA LYS A 108 19.49 13.73 42.79
C LYS A 108 20.64 12.80 42.42
N GLU A 109 20.60 12.19 41.24
CA GLU A 109 21.59 11.19 40.79
C GLU A 109 22.45 11.64 39.60
N PHE A 110 22.40 12.91 39.22
CA PHE A 110 23.13 13.40 38.05
C PHE A 110 24.28 14.33 38.45
N THR A 111 25.50 13.88 38.14
CA THR A 111 26.73 14.68 38.15
C THR A 111 26.60 15.91 37.23
N GLU A 112 27.59 16.81 37.26
CA GLU A 112 27.65 17.97 36.34
C GLU A 112 27.49 17.56 34.87
N GLU A 113 27.94 16.34 34.53
CA GLU A 113 27.81 15.72 33.21
C GLU A 113 26.36 15.31 32.89
N GLY A 114 25.63 14.77 33.87
CA GLY A 114 24.21 14.45 33.71
C GLY A 114 23.35 15.68 33.42
N MET A 115 23.64 16.80 34.08
CA MET A 115 23.00 18.08 33.78
C MET A 115 23.36 18.62 32.39
N LYS A 116 24.56 18.35 31.88
CA LYS A 116 24.95 18.68 30.50
C LYS A 116 24.22 17.80 29.49
N MET A 117 24.04 16.51 29.80
CA MET A 117 23.32 15.56 28.97
C MET A 117 21.82 15.89 28.85
N ILE A 118 21.15 16.18 29.97
CA ILE A 118 19.73 16.58 29.95
C ILE A 118 19.55 17.86 29.10
N ARG A 119 20.44 18.85 29.24
CA ARG A 119 20.41 20.06 28.40
C ARG A 119 20.63 19.76 26.92
N LYS A 120 21.49 18.79 26.59
CA LYS A 120 21.73 18.34 25.23
C LYS A 120 20.49 17.67 24.65
N ARG A 121 19.89 16.71 25.35
CA ARG A 121 18.66 16.02 24.92
C ARG A 121 17.48 16.95 24.77
N PHE A 122 17.38 17.97 25.62
CA PHE A 122 16.36 19.00 25.49
C PHE A 122 16.50 19.83 24.20
N LYS A 123 17.73 19.98 23.66
CA LYS A 123 17.96 20.62 22.36
C LYS A 123 17.69 19.69 21.18
N GLU A 124 17.94 18.39 21.36
CA GLU A 124 17.77 17.36 20.32
C GLU A 124 16.32 16.87 20.20
N PHE A 125 15.52 17.00 21.25
CA PHE A 125 14.12 16.62 21.22
C PHE A 125 13.30 17.65 20.41
N PRO A 126 12.61 17.23 19.33
CA PRO A 126 12.00 18.16 18.38
C PRO A 126 10.77 18.88 18.96
N LEU A 127 10.11 18.31 19.97
CA LEU A 127 8.91 18.88 20.57
C LEU A 127 9.22 19.59 21.89
N LYS A 128 9.02 20.90 21.93
CA LYS A 128 9.21 21.69 23.17
C LYS A 128 8.15 21.29 24.22
N PRO A 129 8.50 21.13 25.50
CA PRO A 129 7.48 20.82 26.51
C PRO A 129 6.51 21.99 26.69
N SER A 130 5.23 21.70 26.83
CA SER A 130 4.18 22.67 27.17
C SER A 130 4.38 23.27 28.56
N LEU A 131 4.81 22.45 29.53
CA LEU A 131 5.14 22.90 30.89
C LEU A 131 6.44 22.27 31.38
N VAL A 132 7.19 23.03 32.17
CA VAL A 132 8.35 22.53 32.91
C VAL A 132 8.20 22.92 34.38
N VAL A 133 8.25 21.94 35.27
CA VAL A 133 8.10 22.13 36.72
C VAL A 133 9.37 21.68 37.42
N ASN A 134 9.92 22.54 38.28
CA ASN A 134 10.93 22.14 39.24
C ASN A 134 10.22 21.54 40.46
N SER A 135 10.46 20.26 40.74
CA SER A 135 9.79 19.49 41.80
C SER A 135 10.41 19.67 43.20
N GLY A 136 11.45 20.51 43.31
CA GLY A 136 12.30 20.62 44.50
C GLY A 136 13.34 19.49 44.60
N GLY A 137 13.22 18.41 43.84
CA GLY A 137 14.22 17.34 43.73
C GLY A 137 14.66 17.01 42.31
N GLY A 138 13.88 17.45 41.33
CA GLY A 138 14.04 17.10 39.94
C GLY A 138 13.25 18.05 39.04
N VAL A 139 13.01 17.61 37.81
CA VAL A 139 12.25 18.35 36.81
C VAL A 139 11.16 17.46 36.21
N HIS A 140 9.93 17.94 36.21
CA HIS A 140 8.85 17.34 35.43
C HIS A 140 8.71 18.08 34.11
N LEU A 141 8.62 17.33 33.02
CA LEU A 141 8.30 17.83 31.69
C LEU A 141 6.89 17.38 31.33
N TYR A 142 6.11 18.26 30.72
CA TYR A 142 4.74 17.95 30.27
C TYR A 142 4.54 18.41 28.84
N TRP A 143 3.94 17.55 28.03
CA TRP A 143 3.43 17.87 26.70
C TRP A 143 1.92 17.68 26.69
N LYS A 144 1.18 18.79 26.70
CA LYS A 144 -0.29 18.76 26.69
C LYS A 144 -0.79 18.11 25.41
N LEU A 145 -1.82 17.28 25.52
CA LEU A 145 -2.51 16.72 24.38
C LEU A 145 -3.70 17.60 24.02
N LYS A 146 -3.87 17.91 22.73
CA LYS A 146 -5.06 18.59 22.19
C LYS A 146 -6.33 17.77 22.45
N GLU A 147 -6.16 16.44 22.42
CA GLU A 147 -7.19 15.46 22.74
C GLU A 147 -6.68 14.55 23.86
N PRO A 148 -7.19 14.70 25.11
CA PRO A 148 -6.83 13.81 26.20
C PRO A 148 -7.21 12.36 25.88
N LEU A 149 -6.31 11.43 26.16
CA LEU A 149 -6.56 10.00 25.92
C LEU A 149 -7.53 9.46 26.97
N SER A 150 -8.42 8.57 26.56
CA SER A 150 -9.41 7.97 27.45
C SER A 150 -8.84 6.83 28.31
N ASP A 151 -9.68 6.31 29.21
CA ASP A 151 -9.37 5.12 30.00
C ASP A 151 -9.17 3.85 29.16
N ALA A 152 -9.74 3.79 27.95
CA ALA A 152 -9.48 2.71 26.99
C ALA A 152 -8.07 2.79 26.37
N GLU A 153 -7.43 3.96 26.42
CA GLU A 153 -6.15 4.24 25.74
C GLU A 153 -4.96 4.27 26.71
N ILE A 154 -5.17 3.82 27.95
CA ILE A 154 -4.13 3.76 29.00
C ILE A 154 -2.87 3.04 28.51
N ALA A 155 -3.02 1.87 27.87
CA ALA A 155 -1.86 1.10 27.40
C ALA A 155 -1.04 1.86 26.34
N ILE A 156 -1.73 2.63 25.49
CA ILE A 156 -1.09 3.47 24.48
C ILE A 156 -0.34 4.62 25.17
N ALA A 157 -1.01 5.33 26.07
CA ALA A 157 -0.39 6.42 26.84
C ALA A 157 0.87 5.94 27.58
N GLU A 158 0.80 4.79 28.25
CA GLU A 158 1.92 4.20 28.99
C GLU A 158 3.07 3.81 28.06
N ASP A 159 2.79 3.35 26.84
CA ASP A 159 3.84 3.07 25.85
C ASP A 159 4.60 4.35 25.45
N TYR A 160 3.88 5.42 25.08
CA TYR A 160 4.53 6.70 24.76
C TYR A 160 5.27 7.31 25.96
N LEU A 161 4.71 7.19 27.17
CA LEU A 161 5.37 7.63 28.40
C LEU A 161 6.67 6.85 28.64
N LYS A 162 6.69 5.54 28.38
CA LYS A 162 7.92 4.73 28.44
C LYS A 162 8.93 5.22 27.44
N ARG A 163 8.54 5.38 26.17
CA ARG A 163 9.43 5.85 25.09
C ARG A 163 10.03 7.22 25.41
N LEU A 164 9.23 8.14 25.93
CA LEU A 164 9.68 9.43 26.43
C LEU A 164 10.67 9.30 27.60
N ALA A 165 10.34 8.47 28.59
CA ALA A 165 11.23 8.24 29.72
C ALA A 165 12.59 7.66 29.26
N SER A 166 12.59 6.68 28.34
CA SER A 166 13.82 6.14 27.76
C SER A 166 14.61 7.19 26.99
N PHE A 167 13.96 8.00 26.15
CA PHE A 167 14.62 9.08 25.42
C PHE A 167 15.30 10.07 26.36
N PHE A 168 14.67 10.40 27.49
CA PHE A 168 15.24 11.34 28.46
C PHE A 168 16.10 10.67 29.55
N GLU A 169 16.32 9.35 29.48
CA GLU A 169 16.99 8.56 30.54
C GLU A 169 16.37 8.81 31.94
N ALA A 170 15.05 8.94 31.95
CA ALA A 170 14.26 9.06 33.15
C ALA A 170 13.85 7.68 33.70
N ASP A 171 13.43 7.65 34.96
CA ASP A 171 12.90 6.44 35.57
C ASP A 171 11.60 5.99 34.87
N THR A 172 11.65 4.79 34.28
CA THR A 172 10.50 4.19 33.59
C THR A 172 9.40 3.73 34.55
N ALA A 173 9.66 3.64 35.86
CA ALA A 173 8.64 3.34 36.87
C ALA A 173 7.60 4.46 37.03
N SER A 174 7.86 5.65 36.48
CA SER A 174 6.98 6.82 36.53
C SER A 174 6.05 6.97 35.31
N THR A 175 5.96 5.94 34.47
CA THR A 175 5.26 5.96 33.16
C THR A 175 3.84 5.43 33.19
N ASP A 176 3.38 4.95 34.35
CA ASP A 176 2.03 4.43 34.56
C ASP A 176 0.97 5.55 34.55
N ALA A 177 -0.16 5.37 33.85
CA ALA A 177 -1.19 6.41 33.66
C ALA A 177 -1.82 6.87 34.98
N SER A 178 -1.70 6.08 36.05
CA SER A 178 -2.17 6.46 37.38
C SER A 178 -1.18 7.33 38.17
N ARG A 179 -0.07 7.75 37.56
CA ARG A 179 1.01 8.49 38.22
C ARG A 179 0.53 9.76 38.90
N ILE A 180 1.07 9.95 40.10
CA ILE A 180 0.95 11.17 40.89
C ILE A 180 2.29 11.90 40.88
N LEU A 181 2.28 13.20 40.62
CA LEU A 181 3.48 14.05 40.57
C LEU A 181 3.37 15.20 41.56
N ARG A 182 4.50 15.80 41.95
CA ARG A 182 4.53 16.93 42.89
C ARG A 182 3.72 18.11 42.37
N MET A 183 2.89 18.66 43.25
CA MET A 183 1.96 19.74 42.92
C MET A 183 2.65 21.11 42.93
N PRO A 184 2.66 21.88 41.83
CA PRO A 184 3.18 23.26 41.82
C PRO A 184 2.46 24.18 42.79
N GLY A 185 3.21 25.12 43.38
CA GLY A 185 2.71 26.01 44.43
C GLY A 185 2.80 25.42 45.84
N THR A 186 3.38 24.22 46.02
CA THR A 186 3.53 23.56 47.33
C THR A 186 5.00 23.37 47.71
N LEU A 187 5.25 22.86 48.92
CA LEU A 187 6.59 22.55 49.43
C LEU A 187 6.89 21.04 49.35
N ASN A 188 8.09 20.72 48.89
CA ASN A 188 8.65 19.37 48.94
C ASN A 188 9.41 19.19 50.26
N TYR A 189 8.80 18.47 51.19
CA TYR A 189 9.33 18.20 52.54
C TYR A 189 10.29 17.00 52.60
N LYS A 190 10.66 16.40 51.46
CA LYS A 190 11.73 15.37 51.40
C LYS A 190 13.12 15.95 51.74
N TYR A 191 13.24 17.27 51.85
CA TYR A 191 14.49 18.00 52.09
C TYR A 191 14.39 18.92 53.29
N SER A 192 15.53 19.19 53.92
CA SER A 192 15.68 20.19 54.96
C SER A 192 16.70 21.25 54.51
N PRO A 193 16.30 22.53 54.35
CA PRO A 193 14.93 23.05 54.44
C PRO A 193 14.04 22.56 53.28
N PRO A 194 12.69 22.55 53.45
CA PRO A 194 11.75 22.19 52.39
C PRO A 194 11.93 23.07 51.14
N ARG A 195 11.78 22.46 49.97
CA ARG A 195 12.04 23.14 48.68
C ARG A 195 10.73 23.45 47.96
N LYS A 196 10.58 24.67 47.44
CA LYS A 196 9.38 25.08 46.67
C LYS A 196 9.27 24.33 45.34
N VAL A 197 8.08 23.81 45.04
CA VAL A 197 7.73 23.27 43.72
C VAL A 197 7.27 24.42 42.82
N ARG A 198 8.01 24.71 41.74
CA ARG A 198 7.81 25.90 40.91
C ARG A 198 7.62 25.56 39.44
N ILE A 199 6.71 26.26 38.77
CA ILE A 199 6.65 26.26 37.31
C ILE A 199 7.81 27.11 36.78
N LYS A 200 8.61 26.52 35.89
CA LYS A 200 9.72 27.19 35.20
C LYS A 200 9.34 27.66 33.81
N ILE A 201 8.53 26.88 33.11
CA ILE A 201 8.02 27.21 31.79
C ILE A 201 6.54 26.87 31.75
N LEU A 202 5.74 27.78 31.21
CA LEU A 202 4.33 27.58 30.89
C LEU A 202 4.07 28.14 29.50
N ARG A 203 3.78 27.27 28.55
CA ARG A 203 3.39 27.60 27.17
C ARG A 203 1.94 27.19 27.02
N SER A 204 1.02 28.13 27.27
CA SER A 204 -0.42 27.87 27.30
C SER A 204 -0.98 27.49 25.93
N ASP A 205 -0.37 28.00 24.87
CA ASP A 205 -0.66 27.77 23.45
C ASP A 205 -0.14 26.42 22.93
N LEU A 206 0.85 25.83 23.60
CA LEU A 206 1.53 24.65 23.10
C LEU A 206 0.85 23.36 23.56
N ALA A 207 0.20 22.67 22.62
CA ALA A 207 -0.39 21.35 22.79
C ALA A 207 -0.21 20.51 21.52
N TYR A 208 -0.19 19.19 21.68
CA TYR A 208 0.24 18.21 20.69
C TYR A 208 -0.84 17.17 20.42
N ASN A 209 -0.80 16.55 19.25
CA ASN A 209 -1.49 15.28 19.04
C ASN A 209 -0.59 14.15 19.57
N LEU A 210 -1.18 13.01 19.96
CA LEU A 210 -0.39 11.87 20.44
C LEU A 210 0.60 11.38 19.37
N LEU A 211 0.18 11.39 18.10
CA LEU A 211 0.99 10.94 16.96
C LEU A 211 2.20 11.84 16.67
N ASP A 212 2.22 13.07 17.20
CA ASP A 212 3.40 13.95 17.08
C ASP A 212 4.64 13.32 17.72
N PHE A 213 4.45 12.33 18.60
CA PHE A 213 5.51 11.61 19.32
C PHE A 213 5.96 10.31 18.62
N ASP A 214 5.45 9.97 17.43
CA ASP A 214 5.74 8.69 16.74
C ASP A 214 7.20 8.52 16.33
N PHE A 215 7.96 9.61 16.24
CA PHE A 215 9.40 9.58 16.01
C PHE A 215 10.16 8.91 17.17
N LEU A 216 9.54 8.75 18.35
CA LEU A 216 10.16 8.10 19.47
C LEU A 216 10.32 6.59 19.22
N PRO A 217 11.54 6.06 19.37
CA PRO A 217 11.81 4.64 19.14
C PRO A 217 11.02 3.77 20.13
N SER A 218 10.55 2.62 19.66
CA SER A 218 9.95 1.59 20.52
C SER A 218 10.99 1.05 21.48
N ILE A 219 10.60 0.81 22.73
CA ILE A 219 11.48 0.20 23.73
C ILE A 219 11.30 -1.32 23.68
N GLU A 220 12.38 -2.04 23.36
CA GLU A 220 12.44 -3.49 23.57
C GLU A 220 12.68 -3.77 25.06
N THR A 221 11.78 -4.52 25.70
CA THR A 221 11.93 -4.92 27.11
C THR A 221 12.83 -6.16 27.22
N THR A 222 13.98 -6.03 27.87
CA THR A 222 14.79 -7.17 28.32
C THR A 222 14.06 -7.99 29.37
N GLU A 223 14.17 -9.31 29.25
CA GLU A 223 13.41 -10.29 30.02
C GLU A 223 13.85 -10.33 31.49
N GLU A 224 13.11 -9.65 32.35
CA GLU A 224 12.70 -10.16 33.67
C GLU A 224 11.35 -9.49 34.01
N GLY A 225 10.25 -10.17 33.62
CA GLY A 225 8.86 -9.71 33.81
C GLY A 225 8.14 -9.30 32.52
N LYS A 226 7.96 -10.24 31.58
CA LYS A 226 7.37 -10.00 30.25
C LYS A 226 5.88 -9.60 30.30
N LEU A 227 5.58 -8.37 29.89
CA LEU A 227 4.27 -7.97 29.33
C LEU A 227 4.51 -7.21 28.02
N GLN A 228 4.05 -7.83 26.94
CA GLN A 228 4.20 -7.44 25.54
C GLN A 228 3.47 -6.12 25.23
N GLY A 229 4.13 -5.19 24.53
CA GLY A 229 3.42 -4.23 23.68
C GLY A 229 2.74 -4.98 22.52
N PRO A 230 1.68 -4.45 21.90
CA PRO A 230 0.99 -5.19 20.86
C PRO A 230 1.97 -5.36 19.67
N PRO A 231 2.16 -6.60 19.19
CA PRO A 231 3.15 -6.89 18.17
C PRO A 231 2.80 -6.21 16.84
N MET A 232 3.80 -6.12 15.96
CA MET A 232 3.59 -5.81 14.56
C MET A 232 2.55 -6.80 13.99
N GLY A 233 1.40 -6.31 13.53
CA GLY A 233 0.27 -7.16 13.11
C GLY A 233 -0.97 -7.14 14.01
N TRP A 234 -1.04 -6.31 15.07
CA TRP A 234 -2.23 -6.20 15.93
C TRP A 234 -3.53 -5.85 15.18
N GLU A 235 -3.46 -5.10 14.07
CA GLU A 235 -4.60 -4.88 13.17
C GLU A 235 -5.13 -6.22 12.64
N ASN A 236 -4.24 -7.12 12.21
CA ASN A 236 -4.62 -8.45 11.71
C ASN A 236 -5.17 -9.34 12.83
N GLU A 237 -4.67 -9.21 14.07
CA GLU A 237 -5.24 -9.92 15.23
C GLU A 237 -6.68 -9.44 15.49
N LEU A 238 -6.92 -8.14 15.52
CA LEU A 238 -8.28 -7.60 15.70
C LEU A 238 -9.20 -7.90 14.50
N LEU A 239 -8.67 -7.88 13.27
CA LEU A 239 -9.40 -8.23 12.06
C LEU A 239 -9.69 -9.74 11.98
N SER A 240 -8.86 -10.58 12.61
CA SER A 240 -9.01 -12.05 12.63
C SER A 240 -10.10 -12.55 13.58
N GLY A 241 -10.56 -11.69 14.49
CA GLY A 241 -11.65 -11.97 15.40
C GLY A 241 -11.23 -11.87 16.86
N VAL A 242 -12.09 -11.28 17.71
CA VAL A 242 -11.81 -11.13 19.16
C VAL A 242 -12.95 -11.71 20.02
N PRO A 243 -12.65 -12.22 21.23
CA PRO A 243 -13.64 -12.83 22.11
C PRO A 243 -14.52 -11.79 22.82
N GLU A 244 -15.60 -12.28 23.43
CA GLU A 244 -16.52 -11.51 24.26
C GLU A 244 -15.78 -10.70 25.34
N GLY A 245 -15.94 -9.37 25.30
CA GLY A 245 -15.29 -8.42 26.21
C GLY A 245 -14.28 -7.49 25.54
N GLU A 246 -13.75 -7.85 24.36
CA GLU A 246 -12.71 -7.08 23.66
C GLU A 246 -13.21 -6.40 22.37
N ARG A 247 -14.40 -6.80 21.90
CA ARG A 247 -15.03 -6.40 20.63
C ARG A 247 -15.19 -4.89 20.44
N ASN A 248 -15.69 -4.18 21.46
CA ASN A 248 -15.90 -2.72 21.37
C ASN A 248 -14.59 -1.93 21.31
N ILE A 249 -13.54 -2.45 21.97
CA ILE A 249 -12.19 -1.89 21.91
C ILE A 249 -11.60 -2.16 20.52
N ALA A 250 -11.80 -3.35 19.98
CA ALA A 250 -11.36 -3.70 18.63
C ALA A 250 -11.98 -2.77 17.57
N ILE A 251 -13.31 -2.57 17.60
CA ILE A 251 -14.00 -1.67 16.67
C ILE A 251 -13.49 -0.23 16.81
N THR A 252 -13.32 0.26 18.03
CA THR A 252 -12.83 1.63 18.27
C THR A 252 -11.41 1.83 17.76
N ARG A 253 -10.51 0.87 18.01
CA ARG A 253 -9.12 0.94 17.56
C ARG A 253 -8.98 0.82 16.05
N LEU A 254 -9.75 -0.08 15.41
CA LEU A 254 -9.81 -0.19 13.95
C LEU A 254 -10.40 1.09 13.35
N THR A 255 -11.49 1.62 13.92
CA THR A 255 -12.11 2.87 13.44
C THR A 255 -11.15 4.05 13.54
N GLY A 256 -10.49 4.25 14.67
CA GLY A 256 -9.52 5.33 14.86
C GLY A 256 -8.30 5.18 13.95
N ARG A 257 -7.83 3.94 13.77
CA ARG A 257 -6.73 3.61 12.85
C ARG A 257 -7.07 3.99 11.42
N TYR A 258 -8.28 3.67 10.95
CA TYR A 258 -8.68 3.94 9.57
C TYR A 258 -9.15 5.38 9.34
N LEU A 259 -9.78 6.03 10.32
CA LEU A 259 -10.03 7.48 10.27
C LEU A 259 -8.73 8.28 10.26
N GLY A 260 -7.73 7.86 11.06
CA GLY A 260 -6.39 8.45 11.04
C GLY A 260 -5.63 8.21 9.72
N LYS A 261 -6.06 7.21 8.93
CA LYS A 261 -5.58 6.95 7.56
C LYS A 261 -6.45 7.66 6.49
N GLY A 262 -7.45 8.45 6.90
CA GLY A 262 -8.29 9.24 6.00
C GLY A 262 -9.42 8.46 5.32
N LEU A 263 -9.73 7.22 5.73
CA LEU A 263 -10.81 6.44 5.14
C LEU A 263 -12.18 7.04 5.53
N SER A 264 -13.09 7.06 4.57
CA SER A 264 -14.47 7.50 4.75
C SER A 264 -15.31 6.48 5.52
N ARG A 265 -16.48 6.91 6.03
CA ARG A 265 -17.47 6.03 6.66
C ARG A 265 -17.74 4.76 5.84
N ASN A 266 -17.88 4.91 4.53
CA ASN A 266 -18.26 3.84 3.62
C ASN A 266 -17.12 2.86 3.34
N GLU A 267 -15.88 3.25 3.63
CA GLU A 267 -14.69 2.38 3.53
C GLU A 267 -14.39 1.70 4.86
N ILE A 268 -14.61 2.39 5.98
CA ILE A 268 -14.37 1.85 7.32
C ILE A 268 -15.46 0.86 7.73
N LEU A 269 -16.73 1.16 7.44
CA LEU A 269 -17.85 0.33 7.85
C LEU A 269 -17.73 -1.13 7.34
N PRO A 270 -17.44 -1.40 6.05
CA PRO A 270 -17.24 -2.76 5.57
C PRO A 270 -16.11 -3.51 6.28
N ILE A 271 -15.00 -2.82 6.59
CA ILE A 271 -13.85 -3.42 7.30
C ILE A 271 -14.25 -3.82 8.73
N LEU A 272 -15.01 -2.96 9.43
CA LEU A 272 -15.51 -3.23 10.77
C LEU A 272 -16.54 -4.36 10.79
N LEU A 273 -17.41 -4.43 9.77
CA LEU A 273 -18.40 -5.50 9.63
C LEU A 273 -17.75 -6.84 9.31
N ASP A 274 -16.74 -6.85 8.44
CA ASP A 274 -15.94 -8.04 8.12
C ASP A 274 -15.17 -8.53 9.35
N ALA A 275 -14.53 -7.64 10.12
CA ALA A 275 -13.90 -7.99 11.40
C ALA A 275 -14.93 -8.54 12.40
N ASN A 276 -16.08 -7.87 12.55
CA ASN A 276 -17.13 -8.28 13.47
C ASN A 276 -17.76 -9.64 13.11
N SER A 277 -17.78 -10.01 11.82
CA SER A 277 -18.25 -11.34 11.39
C SER A 277 -17.42 -12.49 12.00
N ARG A 278 -16.18 -12.18 12.41
CA ARG A 278 -15.24 -13.10 13.06
C ARG A 278 -15.20 -12.94 14.59
N PHE A 279 -16.02 -12.05 15.17
CA PHE A 279 -16.11 -11.86 16.62
C PHE A 279 -17.02 -12.91 17.25
N VAL A 280 -16.71 -13.30 18.48
CA VAL A 280 -17.47 -14.34 19.18
C VAL A 280 -17.98 -13.84 20.54
N PRO A 281 -19.29 -13.59 20.70
CA PRO A 281 -20.31 -13.43 19.63
C PRO A 281 -20.11 -12.14 18.80
N PRO A 282 -20.75 -11.99 17.62
CA PRO A 282 -20.70 -10.73 16.88
C PRO A 282 -21.47 -9.61 17.61
N LEU A 283 -20.99 -8.37 17.49
CA LEU A 283 -21.72 -7.19 17.96
C LEU A 283 -22.91 -6.87 17.04
N PRO A 284 -24.00 -6.30 17.57
CA PRO A 284 -25.11 -5.81 16.76
C PRO A 284 -24.65 -4.71 15.77
N LEU A 285 -25.17 -4.73 14.55
CA LEU A 285 -24.85 -3.74 13.50
C LEU A 285 -24.97 -2.29 13.99
N LYS A 286 -26.06 -2.00 14.71
CA LYS A 286 -26.35 -0.68 15.29
C LYS A 286 -25.28 -0.21 16.27
N GLU A 287 -24.59 -1.12 16.95
CA GLU A 287 -23.53 -0.78 17.91
C GLU A 287 -22.24 -0.35 17.18
N ILE A 288 -21.91 -1.02 16.07
CA ILE A 288 -20.76 -0.70 15.22
C ILE A 288 -20.96 0.64 14.51
N GLU A 289 -22.13 0.84 13.90
CA GLU A 289 -22.49 2.10 13.24
C GLU A 289 -22.45 3.26 14.24
N ARG A 290 -22.94 3.05 15.46
CA ARG A 290 -22.91 4.09 16.51
C ARG A 290 -21.49 4.48 16.90
N VAL A 291 -20.57 3.52 17.04
CA VAL A 291 -19.16 3.80 17.35
C VAL A 291 -18.50 4.55 16.19
N LEU A 292 -18.72 4.08 14.96
CA LEU A 292 -18.19 4.71 13.75
C LEU A 292 -18.69 6.15 13.56
N ASP A 293 -20.00 6.36 13.65
CA ASP A 293 -20.63 7.68 13.49
C ASP A 293 -20.20 8.66 14.57
N SER A 294 -20.04 8.18 15.81
CA SER A 294 -19.51 8.99 16.91
C SER A 294 -18.07 9.44 16.64
N MET A 295 -17.23 8.56 16.09
CA MET A 295 -15.83 8.86 15.80
C MET A 295 -15.67 9.77 14.58
N ILE A 296 -16.46 9.58 13.52
CA ILE A 296 -16.48 10.47 12.35
C ILE A 296 -16.92 11.87 12.74
N LYS A 297 -18.02 11.99 13.50
CA LYS A 297 -18.53 13.30 13.94
C LYS A 297 -17.52 14.05 14.81
N THR A 298 -16.69 13.32 15.54
CA THR A 298 -15.58 13.87 16.33
C THR A 298 -14.44 14.30 15.40
N HIS A 299 -14.05 13.46 14.45
CA HIS A 299 -13.02 13.75 13.44
C HIS A 299 -13.35 15.00 12.59
N SER A 300 -14.59 15.13 12.10
CA SER A 300 -15.03 16.28 11.29
C SER A 300 -15.15 17.59 12.07
N ARG A 301 -15.41 17.56 13.40
CA ARG A 301 -15.43 18.77 14.24
C ARG A 301 -14.03 19.32 14.50
N ASN A 302 -13.03 18.46 14.47
CA ASN A 302 -11.64 18.80 14.75
C ASN A 302 -10.89 19.31 13.51
N ASN A 303 -11.48 19.18 12.31
CA ASN A 303 -10.94 19.63 11.02
C ASN A 303 -12.01 20.38 10.18
N PRO A 304 -12.29 21.67 10.45
CA PRO A 304 -13.25 22.46 9.65
C PRO A 304 -12.60 23.04 8.35
N PRO A 305 -13.36 23.25 7.26
CA PRO A 305 -12.81 23.69 5.97
C PRO A 305 -12.67 25.23 5.89
N SER A 306 -11.59 25.70 5.26
CA SER A 306 -11.38 27.12 4.89
C SER A 306 -11.56 27.36 3.40
N GLU A 307 -12.11 28.53 3.05
CA GLU A 307 -12.55 28.94 1.71
C GLU A 307 -11.44 29.51 0.79
N GLN A 308 -11.61 29.25 -0.51
CA GLN A 308 -11.18 29.94 -1.74
C GLN A 308 -9.87 29.57 -2.48
N GLU A 309 -10.12 28.93 -3.64
CA GLU A 309 -9.61 29.10 -5.02
C GLU A 309 -8.23 28.55 -5.48
N GLU A 310 -8.35 27.44 -6.22
CA GLU A 310 -7.72 27.05 -7.50
C GLU A 310 -6.23 27.34 -7.75
N GLY A 311 -5.42 26.29 -7.57
CA GLY A 311 -4.07 26.14 -8.10
C GLY A 311 -3.28 25.12 -7.29
N PHE A 312 -2.84 24.02 -7.91
CA PHE A 312 -1.88 23.11 -7.27
C PHE A 312 -0.54 23.85 -7.09
N GLU A 313 -0.31 24.45 -5.92
CA GLU A 313 1.03 24.89 -5.50
C GLU A 313 1.58 23.96 -4.43
N LEU A 314 2.74 23.35 -4.72
CA LEU A 314 3.60 22.73 -3.73
C LEU A 314 4.13 23.80 -2.78
N ASP A 315 3.88 23.69 -1.48
CA ASP A 315 4.64 24.43 -0.48
C ASP A 315 6.07 23.86 -0.43
N LYS A 316 6.99 24.57 -1.09
CA LYS A 316 8.40 24.17 -1.27
C LYS A 316 9.20 24.09 0.05
N ALA A 317 8.58 24.40 1.20
CA ALA A 317 9.25 24.45 2.50
C ALA A 317 8.97 23.25 3.43
N THR A 318 7.87 22.51 3.26
CA THR A 318 7.40 21.56 4.30
C THR A 318 7.18 20.12 3.81
N ASN A 319 7.02 19.89 2.50
CA ASN A 319 6.79 18.56 1.92
C ASN A 319 5.63 17.78 2.57
N GLU A 320 4.62 18.47 3.10
CA GLU A 320 3.41 17.87 3.69
C GLU A 320 2.26 17.83 2.67
N TYR A 321 1.57 16.69 2.61
CA TYR A 321 0.38 16.48 1.78
C TYR A 321 -0.87 16.89 2.57
N HIS A 322 -1.65 17.82 2.05
CA HIS A 322 -2.92 18.23 2.63
C HIS A 322 -4.09 17.57 1.91
N PHE A 323 -5.17 17.23 2.63
CA PHE A 323 -6.40 16.76 2.01
C PHE A 323 -7.06 17.89 1.22
N SER A 324 -7.15 17.74 -0.09
CA SER A 324 -7.97 18.60 -0.95
C SER A 324 -9.34 17.95 -1.14
N LEU A 325 -10.39 18.61 -0.65
CA LEU A 325 -11.76 18.12 -0.78
C LEU A 325 -12.43 18.77 -1.99
N ILE A 326 -12.82 17.96 -2.96
CA ILE A 326 -13.64 18.38 -4.11
C ILE A 326 -15.06 17.85 -3.86
N GLN A 327 -16.10 18.67 -4.03
CA GLN A 327 -17.47 18.15 -3.87
C GLN A 327 -17.79 17.20 -5.02
N ALA A 328 -18.55 16.14 -4.76
CA ALA A 328 -18.92 15.17 -5.80
C ALA A 328 -19.57 15.83 -7.04
N LYS A 329 -20.37 16.88 -6.86
CA LYS A 329 -20.93 17.66 -7.97
C LYS A 329 -19.86 18.33 -8.84
N ASP A 330 -18.74 18.73 -8.23
CA ASP A 330 -17.66 19.43 -8.91
C ASP A 330 -16.85 18.39 -9.71
N ILE A 331 -16.61 17.19 -9.15
CA ILE A 331 -16.06 16.03 -9.87
C ILE A 331 -16.92 15.68 -11.09
N LEU A 332 -18.24 15.56 -10.91
CA LEU A 332 -19.18 15.23 -11.98
C LEU A 332 -19.34 16.34 -13.02
N SER A 333 -18.97 17.59 -12.69
CA SER A 333 -19.01 18.73 -13.60
C SER A 333 -17.75 18.86 -14.46
N VAL A 334 -16.65 18.23 -14.02
CA VAL A 334 -15.42 18.11 -14.79
C VAL A 334 -15.59 16.94 -15.76
N ARG A 335 -15.44 17.22 -17.06
CA ARG A 335 -15.19 16.14 -18.03
C ARG A 335 -13.77 15.64 -17.78
N GLU A 336 -13.62 14.65 -16.91
CA GLU A 336 -12.35 13.93 -16.81
C GLU A 336 -12.07 13.29 -18.16
N LYS A 337 -10.83 13.45 -18.65
CA LYS A 337 -10.38 12.69 -19.81
C LYS A 337 -10.38 11.21 -19.43
N GLU A 338 -10.73 10.36 -20.39
CA GLU A 338 -10.49 8.92 -20.27
C GLU A 338 -9.05 8.66 -19.82
N THR A 339 -8.81 7.56 -19.09
CA THR A 339 -7.47 7.19 -18.61
C THR A 339 -6.46 7.30 -19.74
N ASP A 340 -5.49 8.19 -19.62
CA ASP A 340 -4.40 8.28 -20.58
C ASP A 340 -3.42 7.10 -20.35
N TRP A 341 -3.02 6.43 -21.43
CA TRP A 341 -2.20 5.21 -21.37
C TRP A 341 -0.80 5.46 -21.93
N ILE A 342 0.24 5.01 -21.21
CA ILE A 342 1.59 4.92 -21.77
C ILE A 342 1.80 3.63 -22.57
N TRP A 343 1.10 2.57 -22.18
CA TRP A 343 0.91 1.34 -22.95
C TRP A 343 -0.58 1.03 -22.92
N GLU A 344 -1.22 1.11 -24.10
CA GLU A 344 -2.66 1.08 -24.29
C GLU A 344 -3.34 -0.05 -23.50
N GLU A 345 -4.34 0.34 -22.69
CA GLU A 345 -5.13 -0.53 -21.81
C GLU A 345 -4.34 -1.34 -20.77
N ILE A 346 -3.02 -1.14 -20.63
CA ILE A 346 -2.18 -1.92 -19.72
C ILE A 346 -1.50 -1.03 -18.68
N LEU A 347 -0.86 0.07 -19.09
CA LEU A 347 -0.14 0.97 -18.18
C LEU A 347 -0.72 2.39 -18.24
N PRO A 348 -1.43 2.85 -17.20
CA PRO A 348 -1.95 4.21 -17.16
C PRO A 348 -0.82 5.22 -16.86
N ILE A 349 -0.91 6.43 -17.39
CA ILE A 349 0.00 7.52 -17.05
C ILE A 349 -0.08 7.81 -15.54
N GLY A 350 1.06 8.03 -14.91
CA GLY A 350 1.16 8.27 -13.46
C GLY A 350 0.78 7.08 -12.57
N GLY A 351 0.69 5.88 -13.16
CA GLY A 351 0.43 4.63 -12.44
C GLY A 351 1.69 3.92 -11.93
N LEU A 352 1.46 2.88 -11.13
CA LEU A 352 2.49 1.97 -10.64
C LEU A 352 2.22 0.55 -11.18
N SER A 353 3.23 -0.11 -11.75
CA SER A 353 3.12 -1.51 -12.19
C SER A 353 4.21 -2.41 -11.62
N LEU A 354 3.92 -3.72 -11.60
CA LEU A 354 4.83 -4.74 -11.09
C LEU A 354 4.97 -5.91 -12.07
N VAL A 355 6.20 -6.18 -12.52
CA VAL A 355 6.54 -7.34 -13.34
C VAL A 355 7.04 -8.46 -12.44
N ILE A 356 6.31 -9.58 -12.42
CA ILE A 356 6.55 -10.73 -11.54
C ILE A 356 6.95 -11.94 -12.39
N ALA A 357 8.14 -12.51 -12.11
CA ALA A 357 8.56 -13.75 -12.75
C ALA A 357 9.57 -14.52 -11.89
N LYS A 358 9.63 -15.85 -12.06
CA LYS A 358 10.74 -16.65 -11.52
C LYS A 358 12.09 -16.19 -12.12
N PRO A 359 13.22 -16.39 -11.43
CA PRO A 359 14.54 -16.09 -11.98
C PRO A 359 14.75 -16.71 -13.38
N LYS A 360 15.38 -15.95 -14.29
CA LYS A 360 15.72 -16.36 -15.67
C LYS A 360 14.53 -16.68 -16.60
N VAL A 361 13.31 -16.31 -16.22
CA VAL A 361 12.12 -16.46 -17.08
C VAL A 361 12.12 -15.46 -18.24
N GLY A 362 12.62 -14.23 -18.04
CA GLY A 362 12.70 -13.22 -19.10
C GLY A 362 12.21 -11.82 -18.73
N LYS A 363 11.92 -11.54 -17.46
CA LYS A 363 11.44 -10.25 -16.95
C LYS A 363 12.24 -9.03 -17.44
N THR A 364 13.56 -9.09 -17.37
CA THR A 364 14.44 -8.02 -17.86
C THR A 364 14.35 -7.88 -19.38
N THR A 365 14.20 -8.97 -20.14
CA THR A 365 14.00 -8.90 -21.60
C THR A 365 12.65 -8.28 -21.96
N PHE A 366 11.60 -8.62 -21.20
CA PHE A 366 10.27 -8.04 -21.38
C PHE A 366 10.28 -6.53 -21.09
N ALA A 367 10.74 -6.14 -19.90
CA ALA A 367 10.79 -4.73 -19.49
C ALA A 367 11.68 -3.89 -20.42
N PHE A 368 12.77 -4.47 -20.91
CA PHE A 368 13.66 -3.78 -21.85
C PHE A 368 13.01 -3.57 -23.22
N ASN A 369 12.32 -4.57 -23.78
CA ASN A 369 11.60 -4.39 -25.04
C ASN A 369 10.45 -3.37 -24.90
N LEU A 370 9.74 -3.38 -23.76
CA LEU A 370 8.73 -2.38 -23.46
C LEU A 370 9.34 -0.96 -23.35
N ALA A 371 10.49 -0.82 -22.68
CA ALA A 371 11.21 0.45 -22.59
C ALA A 371 11.58 1.01 -23.96
N VAL A 372 12.08 0.15 -24.85
CA VAL A 372 12.42 0.52 -26.23
C VAL A 372 11.18 0.94 -27.00
N ALA A 373 10.11 0.13 -26.94
CA ALA A 373 8.86 0.46 -27.64
C ALA A 373 8.29 1.80 -27.19
N ILE A 374 8.22 2.06 -25.88
CA ILE A 374 7.78 3.35 -25.32
C ILE A 374 8.71 4.49 -25.71
N SER A 375 10.03 4.29 -25.77
CA SER A 375 10.95 5.36 -26.19
C SER A 375 10.77 5.76 -27.66
N ARG A 376 10.20 4.87 -28.49
CA ARG A 376 9.93 5.07 -29.92
C ARG A 376 8.47 5.40 -30.23
N GLY A 377 7.53 5.06 -29.34
CA GLY A 377 6.09 5.04 -29.66
C GLY A 377 5.67 3.85 -30.53
N ASP A 378 6.47 2.77 -30.55
CA ASP A 378 6.17 1.57 -31.33
C ASP A 378 5.05 0.76 -30.69
N THR A 379 4.31 -0.02 -31.48
CA THR A 379 3.37 -1.02 -30.95
C THR A 379 4.15 -2.09 -30.19
N PHE A 380 3.74 -2.39 -28.96
CA PHE A 380 4.30 -3.46 -28.15
C PHE A 380 3.26 -4.53 -27.87
N LEU A 381 3.54 -5.76 -28.28
CA LEU A 381 2.68 -6.94 -28.10
C LEU A 381 1.21 -6.70 -28.56
N GLY A 382 1.05 -6.03 -29.70
CA GLY A 382 -0.26 -5.76 -30.31
C GLY A 382 -1.01 -4.54 -29.75
N LYS A 383 -0.43 -3.80 -28.80
CA LYS A 383 -1.02 -2.61 -28.17
C LYS A 383 -0.15 -1.38 -28.40
N LYS A 384 -0.76 -0.23 -28.65
CA LYS A 384 -0.03 1.01 -28.93
C LYS A 384 0.73 1.50 -27.69
N THR A 385 1.86 2.19 -27.89
CA THR A 385 2.56 2.90 -26.81
C THR A 385 2.59 4.39 -27.09
N LEU A 386 2.63 5.21 -26.04
CA LEU A 386 2.89 6.63 -26.15
C LEU A 386 4.41 6.86 -26.14
N GLN A 387 4.93 7.58 -27.13
CA GLN A 387 6.34 7.94 -27.15
C GLN A 387 6.69 8.80 -25.92
N ALA A 388 7.66 8.37 -25.12
CA ALA A 388 8.02 9.05 -23.89
C ALA A 388 9.50 8.91 -23.53
N THR A 389 9.99 9.85 -22.71
CA THR A 389 11.30 9.71 -22.08
C THR A 389 11.28 8.61 -21.02
N VAL A 390 12.20 7.66 -21.15
CA VAL A 390 12.31 6.47 -20.32
C VAL A 390 13.60 6.50 -19.50
N ILE A 391 13.48 6.25 -18.20
CA ILE A 391 14.62 5.98 -17.31
C ILE A 391 14.59 4.52 -16.89
N TYR A 392 15.72 3.84 -16.96
CA TYR A 392 15.87 2.44 -16.56
C TYR A 392 16.99 2.30 -15.52
N LEU A 393 16.61 1.97 -14.29
CA LEU A 393 17.54 1.70 -13.20
C LEU A 393 17.91 0.21 -13.19
N ALA A 394 19.04 -0.12 -13.83
CA ALA A 394 19.56 -1.48 -13.92
C ALA A 394 20.49 -1.78 -12.73
N LEU A 395 19.91 -2.27 -11.64
CA LEU A 395 20.56 -2.43 -10.33
C LEU A 395 21.32 -3.76 -10.18
N GLU A 396 21.04 -4.76 -11.01
CA GLU A 396 21.72 -6.07 -11.01
C GLU A 396 22.49 -6.38 -12.29
N GLU A 397 22.18 -5.68 -13.39
CA GLU A 397 22.67 -6.00 -14.72
C GLU A 397 24.08 -5.48 -14.98
N LYS A 398 24.88 -6.28 -15.70
CA LYS A 398 26.18 -5.84 -16.21
C LYS A 398 25.99 -4.94 -17.43
N ARG A 399 26.70 -3.81 -17.44
CA ARG A 399 26.73 -2.86 -18.57
C ARG A 399 26.98 -3.54 -19.93
N SER A 400 27.86 -4.54 -19.99
CA SER A 400 28.19 -5.26 -21.23
C SER A 400 27.02 -6.07 -21.81
N GLU A 401 26.15 -6.62 -20.95
CA GLU A 401 25.00 -7.41 -21.40
C GLU A 401 23.90 -6.50 -21.95
N LEU A 402 23.69 -5.35 -21.31
CA LEU A 402 22.75 -4.36 -21.81
C LEU A 402 23.25 -3.74 -23.13
N GLN A 403 24.54 -3.45 -23.25
CA GLN A 403 25.12 -2.91 -24.49
C GLN A 403 24.84 -3.83 -25.69
N LYS A 404 24.95 -5.16 -25.51
CA LYS A 404 24.61 -6.14 -26.56
C LYS A 404 23.13 -6.05 -26.95
N LYS A 405 22.23 -5.97 -25.96
CA LYS A 405 20.78 -5.85 -26.21
C LYS A 405 20.39 -4.54 -26.89
N LEU A 406 20.97 -3.42 -26.46
CA LEU A 406 20.77 -2.12 -27.10
C LEU A 406 21.23 -2.15 -28.56
N SER A 407 22.39 -2.77 -28.81
CA SER A 407 22.94 -2.91 -30.16
C SER A 407 22.07 -3.83 -31.03
N SER A 408 21.54 -4.93 -30.49
CA SER A 408 20.70 -5.86 -31.27
C SER A 408 19.35 -5.26 -31.64
N LEU A 409 18.78 -4.41 -30.77
CA LEU A 409 17.53 -3.68 -31.04
C LEU A 409 17.73 -2.38 -31.84
N GLY A 410 18.96 -2.07 -32.24
CA GLY A 410 19.28 -0.92 -33.09
C GLY A 410 19.01 0.44 -32.44
N ILE A 411 19.24 0.56 -31.12
CA ILE A 411 19.08 1.84 -30.39
C ILE A 411 20.14 2.84 -30.86
N ALA A 412 19.71 4.07 -31.11
CA ALA A 412 20.50 5.22 -31.51
C ALA A 412 20.30 6.39 -30.53
N ASP A 413 19.39 7.30 -30.83
CA ASP A 413 19.15 8.59 -30.17
C ASP A 413 17.80 8.67 -29.44
N GLU A 414 17.14 7.52 -29.21
CA GLU A 414 15.89 7.45 -28.46
C GLU A 414 16.06 8.02 -27.03
N PRO A 415 15.01 8.63 -26.44
CA PRO A 415 15.04 9.22 -25.11
C PRO A 415 15.02 8.15 -24.00
N LEU A 416 16.02 7.27 -23.99
CA LEU A 416 16.15 6.11 -23.11
C LEU A 416 17.45 6.18 -22.30
N PHE A 417 17.33 6.46 -21.00
CA PHE A 417 18.44 6.69 -20.09
C PHE A 417 18.64 5.52 -19.12
N PHE A 418 19.89 5.18 -18.80
CA PHE A 418 20.23 4.07 -17.91
C PHE A 418 21.07 4.52 -16.70
N HIS A 419 20.72 4.01 -15.52
CA HIS A 419 21.63 3.92 -14.38
C HIS A 419 22.16 2.49 -14.24
N PHE A 420 23.46 2.35 -13.95
CA PHE A 420 24.08 1.05 -13.73
C PHE A 420 24.69 0.96 -12.34
N GLY A 421 24.44 -0.16 -11.68
CA GLY A 421 25.04 -0.47 -10.39
C GLY A 421 24.08 -0.28 -9.22
N PRO A 422 24.57 -0.39 -7.98
CA PRO A 422 23.71 -0.47 -6.81
C PRO A 422 22.87 0.80 -6.64
N ALA A 423 21.69 0.64 -6.05
CA ALA A 423 20.87 1.77 -5.63
C ALA A 423 21.61 2.56 -4.52
N PRO A 424 21.65 3.91 -4.58
CA PRO A 424 22.13 4.76 -3.49
C PRO A 424 21.43 4.50 -2.16
N ILE A 425 21.98 5.00 -1.04
CA ILE A 425 21.37 4.82 0.29
C ILE A 425 20.00 5.50 0.37
N ASP A 426 19.89 6.69 -0.23
CA ASP A 426 18.66 7.49 -0.29
C ASP A 426 17.98 7.41 -1.68
N ALA A 427 18.06 6.26 -2.36
CA ALA A 427 17.59 6.11 -3.74
C ALA A 427 16.13 6.56 -3.97
N MET A 428 15.26 6.41 -2.96
CA MET A 428 13.88 6.91 -3.00
C MET A 428 13.78 8.42 -3.21
N LYS A 429 14.67 9.21 -2.59
CA LYS A 429 14.68 10.68 -2.73
C LYS A 429 15.22 11.13 -4.09
N GLU A 430 16.10 10.33 -4.68
CA GLU A 430 16.70 10.62 -5.98
C GLU A 430 15.74 10.35 -7.14
N VAL A 431 14.77 9.44 -6.99
CA VAL A 431 13.80 9.12 -8.04
C VAL A 431 13.03 10.35 -8.51
N GLU A 432 12.51 11.17 -7.58
CA GLU A 432 11.76 12.38 -7.95
C GLU A 432 12.65 13.36 -8.72
N ALA A 433 13.88 13.56 -8.25
CA ALA A 433 14.85 14.43 -8.91
C ALA A 433 15.21 13.95 -10.32
N LEU A 434 15.43 12.64 -10.50
CA LEU A 434 15.75 12.02 -11.79
C LEU A 434 14.59 12.18 -12.78
N ILE A 435 13.36 11.91 -12.35
CA ILE A 435 12.17 12.07 -13.20
C ILE A 435 12.02 13.52 -13.64
N ARG A 436 12.18 14.49 -12.72
CA ARG A 436 12.09 15.92 -13.03
C ARG A 436 13.23 16.39 -13.95
N GLU A 437 14.46 15.96 -13.71
CA GLU A 437 15.63 16.37 -14.50
C GLU A 437 15.53 15.93 -15.96
N LYS A 438 14.99 14.72 -16.20
CA LYS A 438 14.86 14.16 -17.55
C LYS A 438 13.48 14.34 -18.17
N GLU A 439 12.53 14.93 -17.44
CA GLU A 439 11.12 15.00 -17.85
C GLU A 439 10.59 13.61 -18.24
N ALA A 440 10.91 12.60 -17.44
CA ALA A 440 10.59 11.21 -17.76
C ALA A 440 9.12 10.89 -17.50
N ASN A 441 8.47 10.19 -18.44
CA ASN A 441 7.10 9.67 -18.24
C ASN A 441 7.07 8.17 -17.99
N PHE A 442 8.22 7.48 -18.09
CA PHE A 442 8.35 6.07 -17.72
C PHE A 442 9.64 5.82 -16.94
N LEU A 443 9.52 5.19 -15.78
CA LEU A 443 10.66 4.77 -14.96
C LEU A 443 10.58 3.27 -14.69
N ILE A 444 11.64 2.54 -15.00
CA ILE A 444 11.78 1.12 -14.66
C ILE A 444 12.81 0.93 -13.54
N ILE A 445 12.46 0.16 -12.52
CA ILE A 445 13.34 -0.23 -11.41
C ILE A 445 13.58 -1.75 -11.45
N ASP A 446 14.74 -2.17 -11.97
CA ASP A 446 15.17 -3.57 -12.08
C ASP A 446 16.34 -3.85 -11.12
N ILE A 447 16.15 -4.38 -9.90
CA ILE A 447 14.94 -4.94 -9.29
C ILE A 447 14.51 -4.18 -8.02
N LEU A 448 13.21 -4.28 -7.71
CA LEU A 448 12.57 -3.72 -6.52
C LEU A 448 13.31 -4.06 -5.21
N GLN A 449 13.79 -5.30 -5.09
CA GLN A 449 14.43 -5.80 -3.88
C GLN A 449 15.72 -5.03 -3.53
N LYS A 450 16.51 -4.70 -4.55
CA LYS A 450 17.77 -3.93 -4.41
C LYS A 450 17.50 -2.46 -4.17
N PHE A 451 16.40 -1.96 -4.71
CA PHE A 451 15.99 -0.57 -4.57
C PHE A 451 15.47 -0.27 -3.15
N CYS A 452 14.45 -0.99 -2.68
CA CYS A 452 13.82 -0.71 -1.38
C CYS A 452 14.60 -1.25 -0.18
N ARG A 453 15.59 -2.15 -0.38
CA ARG A 453 16.43 -2.75 0.68
C ARG A 453 15.63 -3.37 1.85
N VAL A 454 14.44 -3.88 1.55
CA VAL A 454 13.52 -4.50 2.53
C VAL A 454 14.06 -5.88 2.93
N LYS A 455 14.03 -6.20 4.24
CA LYS A 455 14.57 -7.46 4.78
C LYS A 455 13.75 -8.68 4.39
N ASP A 456 12.42 -8.54 4.28
CA ASP A 456 11.51 -9.60 3.84
C ASP A 456 10.42 -9.04 2.93
N LEU A 457 10.42 -9.45 1.66
CA LEU A 457 9.43 -9.03 0.66
C LEU A 457 8.14 -9.84 0.71
N ASN A 458 8.09 -10.89 1.54
CA ASN A 458 6.86 -11.60 1.84
C ASN A 458 6.04 -10.87 2.92
N ASP A 459 6.61 -9.86 3.59
CA ASP A 459 5.86 -8.97 4.48
C ASP A 459 5.13 -7.91 3.65
N TYR A 460 3.85 -8.18 3.39
CA TYR A 460 2.93 -7.30 2.68
C TYR A 460 2.91 -5.86 3.21
N ALA A 461 2.98 -5.68 4.52
CA ALA A 461 2.90 -4.36 5.14
C ALA A 461 4.20 -3.57 4.92
N GLN A 462 5.36 -4.24 4.94
CA GLN A 462 6.64 -3.61 4.58
C GLN A 462 6.69 -3.23 3.10
N VAL A 463 6.22 -4.10 2.21
CA VAL A 463 6.16 -3.82 0.78
C VAL A 463 5.26 -2.61 0.52
N THR A 464 4.04 -2.61 1.03
CA THR A 464 3.07 -1.53 0.75
C THR A 464 3.61 -0.16 1.19
N ARG A 465 4.22 -0.08 2.38
CA ARG A 465 4.88 1.15 2.86
C ARG A 465 6.07 1.57 1.99
N ALA A 466 6.78 0.62 1.41
CA ALA A 466 7.89 0.93 0.51
C ALA A 466 7.42 1.41 -0.87
N LEU A 467 6.24 0.98 -1.32
CA LEU A 467 5.65 1.37 -2.60
C LEU A 467 4.93 2.72 -2.56
N GLU A 468 4.32 3.08 -1.43
CA GLU A 468 3.51 4.29 -1.27
C GLU A 468 4.20 5.59 -1.76
N PRO A 469 5.47 5.87 -1.42
CA PRO A 469 6.14 7.06 -1.95
C PRO A 469 6.30 7.04 -3.49
N LEU A 470 6.49 5.86 -4.09
CA LEU A 470 6.58 5.73 -5.56
C LEU A 470 5.22 5.96 -6.21
N MET A 471 4.13 5.51 -5.60
CA MET A 471 2.77 5.78 -6.10
C MET A 471 2.49 7.29 -6.13
N VAL A 472 2.90 8.00 -5.07
CA VAL A 472 2.71 9.45 -4.97
C VAL A 472 3.54 10.18 -6.02
N ILE A 473 4.82 9.82 -6.17
CA ILE A 473 5.71 10.40 -7.19
C ILE A 473 5.15 10.15 -8.60
N ALA A 474 4.71 8.92 -8.88
CA ALA A 474 4.15 8.54 -10.18
C ALA A 474 2.98 9.46 -10.56
N ARG A 475 2.02 9.64 -9.65
CA ARG A 475 0.83 10.47 -9.85
C ARG A 475 1.17 11.95 -9.97
N GLN A 476 2.03 12.47 -9.09
CA GLN A 476 2.39 13.89 -9.10
C GLN A 476 3.16 14.31 -10.35
N LEU A 477 3.99 13.41 -10.90
CA LEU A 477 4.84 13.70 -12.03
C LEU A 477 4.29 13.18 -13.36
N ASN A 478 3.10 12.58 -13.38
CA ASN A 478 2.54 11.89 -14.55
C ASN A 478 3.57 10.94 -15.19
N CYS A 479 4.29 10.21 -14.34
CA CYS A 479 5.34 9.27 -14.74
C CYS A 479 4.92 7.88 -14.29
N HIS A 480 4.72 6.96 -15.23
CA HIS A 480 4.44 5.58 -14.87
C HIS A 480 5.71 4.92 -14.31
N ILE A 481 5.62 4.30 -13.14
CA ILE A 481 6.74 3.60 -12.52
C ILE A 481 6.51 2.09 -12.59
N GLN A 482 7.41 1.36 -13.26
CA GLN A 482 7.40 -0.09 -13.36
C GLN A 482 8.47 -0.70 -12.46
N LEU A 483 8.06 -1.67 -11.64
CA LEU A 483 8.91 -2.36 -10.69
C LEU A 483 9.11 -3.80 -11.13
N ILE A 484 10.33 -4.32 -11.02
CA ILE A 484 10.61 -5.73 -11.35
C ILE A 484 10.85 -6.53 -10.07
N HIS A 485 10.13 -7.65 -9.93
CA HIS A 485 10.18 -8.50 -8.76
C HIS A 485 10.36 -9.98 -9.12
N HIS A 486 11.14 -10.67 -8.29
CA HIS A 486 11.35 -12.11 -8.38
C HIS A 486 10.30 -12.87 -7.59
N ALA A 487 9.57 -13.76 -8.26
CA ALA A 487 8.67 -14.70 -7.58
C ALA A 487 9.46 -15.67 -6.67
N GLY A 488 8.85 -16.08 -5.55
CA GLY A 488 9.50 -16.86 -4.49
C GLY A 488 9.79 -18.32 -4.87
N LYS A 489 10.69 -18.98 -4.12
CA LYS A 489 11.08 -20.40 -4.35
C LYS A 489 10.00 -21.42 -3.98
N LYS A 490 8.95 -21.04 -3.24
CA LYS A 490 7.85 -21.94 -2.84
C LYS A 490 6.80 -22.14 -3.93
N ASP A 491 6.85 -21.38 -5.02
CA ASP A 491 5.94 -21.53 -6.14
C ASP A 491 6.26 -22.84 -6.87
N ARG A 492 5.48 -23.90 -6.62
CA ARG A 492 5.66 -25.22 -7.23
C ARG A 492 5.48 -25.14 -8.76
N GLN A 493 5.83 -26.23 -9.44
CA GLN A 493 5.88 -26.29 -10.91
C GLN A 493 4.51 -26.18 -11.60
N ASP A 494 3.40 -26.32 -10.86
CA ASP A 494 2.06 -26.36 -11.42
C ASP A 494 1.30 -25.04 -11.23
N GLY A 495 1.19 -24.27 -12.32
CA GLY A 495 -0.06 -23.65 -12.76
C GLY A 495 -0.64 -22.45 -12.00
N ASP A 496 -0.95 -22.61 -10.71
CA ASP A 496 -1.94 -21.79 -9.98
C ASP A 496 -1.40 -21.04 -8.76
N ASP A 497 -0.17 -21.31 -8.31
CA ASP A 497 0.38 -20.72 -7.08
C ASP A 497 0.99 -19.31 -7.26
N THR A 498 0.34 -18.42 -8.03
CA THR A 498 0.65 -16.97 -8.00
C THR A 498 0.11 -16.27 -6.74
N LEU A 499 -0.56 -17.01 -5.86
CA LEU A 499 -1.16 -16.55 -4.60
C LEU A 499 -0.14 -16.06 -3.55
N GLY A 500 1.13 -16.47 -3.64
CA GLY A 500 2.19 -16.02 -2.72
C GLY A 500 2.53 -14.53 -2.82
N SER A 501 2.11 -13.85 -3.89
CA SER A 501 2.38 -12.43 -4.17
C SER A 501 1.17 -11.51 -4.02
N THR A 502 0.02 -12.03 -3.56
CA THR A 502 -1.26 -11.30 -3.42
C THR A 502 -1.16 -9.97 -2.67
N GLY A 503 -0.25 -9.85 -1.71
CA GLY A 503 0.05 -8.59 -1.04
C GLY A 503 0.65 -7.53 -1.98
N LEU A 504 1.67 -7.87 -2.76
CA LEU A 504 2.30 -6.92 -3.70
C LEU A 504 1.32 -6.37 -4.75
N LEU A 505 0.28 -7.15 -5.08
CA LEU A 505 -0.70 -6.84 -6.11
C LEU A 505 -1.70 -5.74 -5.72
N GLY A 506 -2.06 -5.62 -4.43
CA GLY A 506 -3.08 -4.67 -3.99
C GLY A 506 -2.66 -3.19 -4.09
N GLY A 507 -1.35 -2.93 -4.08
CA GLY A 507 -0.77 -1.59 -4.11
C GLY A 507 -0.43 -1.05 -5.51
N VAL A 508 -0.53 -1.86 -6.56
CA VAL A 508 -0.19 -1.47 -7.94
C VAL A 508 -1.44 -1.34 -8.81
N ASP A 509 -1.35 -0.56 -9.87
CA ASP A 509 -2.44 -0.40 -10.84
C ASP A 509 -2.45 -1.56 -11.85
N THR A 510 -1.28 -2.12 -12.15
CA THR A 510 -1.12 -3.25 -13.08
C THR A 510 -0.07 -4.23 -12.57
N SER A 511 -0.41 -5.51 -12.45
CA SER A 511 0.59 -6.57 -12.33
C SER A 511 0.75 -7.33 -13.64
N ILE A 512 1.99 -7.61 -14.01
CA ILE A 512 2.36 -8.34 -15.21
C ILE A 512 3.08 -9.60 -14.78
N HIS A 513 2.49 -10.76 -15.04
CA HIS A 513 3.05 -12.04 -14.64
C HIS A 513 3.65 -12.74 -15.85
N ILE A 514 4.94 -13.05 -15.80
CA ILE A 514 5.62 -13.77 -16.89
C ILE A 514 5.91 -15.20 -16.45
N LYS A 515 5.41 -16.16 -17.22
CA LYS A 515 5.62 -17.59 -17.02
C LYS A 515 6.53 -18.14 -18.11
N LYS A 516 7.33 -19.16 -17.75
CA LYS A 516 8.06 -19.99 -18.72
C LYS A 516 7.64 -21.44 -18.51
N ARG A 517 7.11 -22.07 -19.55
CA ARG A 517 6.76 -23.49 -19.57
C ARG A 517 7.53 -24.14 -20.72
N GLU A 518 8.35 -25.14 -20.41
CA GLU A 518 9.20 -25.82 -21.39
C GLU A 518 10.00 -24.82 -22.26
N ARG A 519 9.64 -24.67 -23.53
CA ARG A 519 10.25 -23.75 -24.50
C ARG A 519 9.52 -22.42 -24.67
N ARG A 520 8.33 -22.25 -24.10
CA ARG A 520 7.47 -21.07 -24.29
C ARG A 520 7.56 -20.10 -23.13
N ARG A 521 7.36 -18.83 -23.46
CA ARG A 521 7.07 -17.77 -22.49
C ARG A 521 5.65 -17.29 -22.72
N SER A 522 4.97 -16.97 -21.64
CA SER A 522 3.67 -16.33 -21.67
C SER A 522 3.64 -15.19 -20.67
N PHE A 523 2.75 -14.24 -20.89
CA PHE A 523 2.40 -13.25 -19.88
C PHE A 523 0.89 -13.13 -19.74
N PHE A 524 0.45 -12.64 -18.59
CA PHE A 524 -0.92 -12.19 -18.34
C PHE A 524 -0.87 -10.99 -17.39
N THR A 525 -1.96 -10.25 -17.31
CA THR A 525 -2.07 -9.11 -16.40
C THR A 525 -3.21 -9.27 -15.41
N ILE A 526 -3.09 -8.58 -14.27
CA ILE A 526 -4.19 -8.30 -13.35
C ILE A 526 -4.20 -6.78 -13.15
N GLN A 527 -5.32 -6.13 -13.46
CA GLN A 527 -5.35 -4.67 -13.61
C GLN A 527 -6.46 -4.04 -12.77
N ARG A 528 -6.19 -2.82 -12.28
CA ARG A 528 -7.19 -1.94 -11.66
C ARG A 528 -8.01 -1.19 -12.72
N TYR A 529 -7.35 -0.83 -13.81
CA TYR A 529 -7.92 -0.09 -14.93
C TYR A 529 -7.76 -0.92 -16.21
N GLY A 530 -8.73 -0.84 -17.12
CA GLY A 530 -8.72 -1.66 -18.35
C GLY A 530 -9.15 -3.11 -18.10
N GLU A 531 -8.95 -3.96 -19.10
CA GLU A 531 -9.26 -5.40 -19.03
C GLU A 531 -7.99 -6.23 -18.83
N ASP A 532 -8.12 -7.29 -18.04
CA ASP A 532 -7.03 -8.26 -17.83
C ASP A 532 -6.63 -8.92 -19.15
N VAL A 533 -5.34 -8.88 -19.48
CA VAL A 533 -4.78 -9.63 -20.60
C VAL A 533 -4.72 -11.10 -20.21
N PRO A 534 -5.47 -11.99 -20.87
CA PRO A 534 -5.42 -13.43 -20.57
C PRO A 534 -4.04 -14.00 -20.91
N GLU A 535 -3.72 -15.18 -20.38
CA GLU A 535 -2.41 -15.82 -20.61
C GLU A 535 -2.10 -15.94 -22.12
N THR A 536 -1.15 -15.12 -22.57
CA THR A 536 -0.78 -14.89 -23.96
C THR A 536 0.66 -15.32 -24.17
N VAL A 537 0.89 -16.15 -25.19
CA VAL A 537 2.21 -16.68 -25.54
C VAL A 537 3.00 -15.62 -26.29
N ILE A 538 4.26 -15.46 -25.91
CA ILE A 538 5.19 -14.51 -26.52
C ILE A 538 6.47 -15.22 -26.98
N ASP A 539 6.92 -14.83 -28.16
CA ASP A 539 8.15 -15.34 -28.77
C ASP A 539 9.25 -14.29 -28.76
N LEU A 540 10.48 -14.74 -28.58
CA LEU A 540 11.69 -13.92 -28.66
C LEU A 540 12.32 -14.14 -30.02
N LEU A 541 12.27 -13.10 -30.86
CA LEU A 541 12.82 -13.12 -32.20
C LEU A 541 14.36 -13.08 -32.18
N PRO A 542 15.05 -13.50 -33.27
CA PRO A 542 16.51 -13.52 -33.35
C PRO A 542 17.17 -12.15 -33.14
N ASP A 543 16.49 -11.05 -33.46
CA ASP A 543 16.95 -9.67 -33.23
C ASP A 543 16.80 -9.22 -31.75
N GLY A 544 16.14 -10.03 -30.93
CA GLY A 544 15.88 -9.77 -29.51
C GLY A 544 14.53 -9.11 -29.23
N SER A 545 13.72 -8.85 -30.27
CA SER A 545 12.36 -8.31 -30.13
C SER A 545 11.36 -9.36 -29.64
N LEU A 546 10.24 -8.91 -29.06
CA LEU A 546 9.15 -9.77 -28.59
C LEU A 546 7.91 -9.61 -29.46
N GLU A 547 7.28 -10.74 -29.81
CA GLU A 547 6.00 -10.76 -30.54
C GLU A 547 4.96 -11.66 -29.88
N VAL A 548 3.68 -11.41 -30.19
CA VAL A 548 2.56 -12.23 -29.72
C VAL A 548 2.37 -13.42 -30.66
N ALA A 549 2.42 -14.63 -30.09
CA ALA A 549 2.08 -15.85 -30.81
C ALA A 549 0.56 -16.13 -30.81
N GLY A 550 -0.13 -15.75 -29.73
CA GLY A 550 -1.58 -15.93 -29.54
C GLY A 550 -1.93 -16.23 -28.09
N ARG A 551 -3.23 -16.41 -27.78
CA ARG A 551 -3.63 -16.87 -26.44
C ARG A 551 -3.12 -18.29 -26.21
N ARG A 552 -2.74 -18.60 -24.98
CA ARG A 552 -2.15 -19.91 -24.65
C ARG A 552 -3.00 -21.08 -25.10
N GLU A 553 -4.30 -21.01 -24.84
CA GLU A 553 -5.22 -22.07 -25.25
C GLU A 553 -5.28 -22.21 -26.78
N GLU A 554 -5.34 -21.10 -27.52
CA GLU A 554 -5.33 -21.11 -28.99
C GLU A 554 -4.05 -21.72 -29.55
N VAL A 555 -2.90 -21.38 -28.96
CA VAL A 555 -1.59 -21.95 -29.34
C VAL A 555 -1.51 -23.43 -29.00
N GLU A 556 -1.95 -23.84 -27.80
CA GLU A 556 -1.98 -25.26 -27.40
C GLU A 556 -2.92 -26.07 -28.30
N ILE A 557 -4.09 -25.53 -28.66
CA ILE A 557 -5.03 -26.16 -29.60
C ILE A 557 -4.37 -26.28 -30.99
N GLY A 558 -3.80 -25.20 -31.51
CA GLY A 558 -3.15 -25.17 -32.83
C GLY A 558 -2.07 -26.24 -32.99
N GLU A 559 -1.32 -26.52 -31.93
CA GLU A 559 -0.30 -27.59 -31.88
C GLU A 559 -0.90 -28.99 -31.72
N THR A 560 -2.09 -29.11 -31.14
CA THR A 560 -2.81 -30.37 -31.03
C THR A 560 -3.49 -30.76 -32.35
N LEU A 561 -3.90 -29.79 -33.19
CA LEU A 561 -4.54 -30.06 -34.49
C LEU A 561 -3.77 -31.04 -35.40
N PRO A 562 -2.46 -30.86 -35.69
CA PRO A 562 -1.72 -31.80 -36.55
C PRO A 562 -1.64 -33.21 -35.96
N LEU A 563 -1.53 -33.34 -34.64
CA LEU A 563 -1.48 -34.63 -33.95
C LEU A 563 -2.82 -35.38 -34.03
N ILE A 564 -3.94 -34.65 -33.95
CA ILE A 564 -5.28 -35.24 -34.16
C ILE A 564 -5.40 -35.74 -35.60
N LEU A 565 -4.97 -34.93 -36.57
CA LEU A 565 -5.03 -35.30 -37.98
C LEU A 565 -4.13 -36.48 -38.33
N GLU A 566 -2.99 -36.64 -37.66
CA GLU A 566 -2.11 -37.82 -37.76
C GLU A 566 -2.76 -39.05 -37.11
N ALA A 567 -3.36 -38.91 -35.93
CA ALA A 567 -4.06 -40.01 -35.26
C ALA A 567 -5.21 -40.58 -36.09
N LEU A 568 -5.90 -39.73 -36.86
CA LEU A 568 -7.00 -40.09 -37.76
C LEU A 568 -6.54 -40.65 -39.12
N ASP A 569 -5.23 -40.65 -39.44
CA ASP A 569 -4.72 -41.22 -40.70
C ASP A 569 -4.89 -42.75 -40.75
N GLU A 570 -5.02 -43.41 -39.59
CA GLU A 570 -5.26 -44.86 -39.50
C GLU A 570 -6.74 -45.25 -39.57
N GLY A 571 -7.66 -44.27 -39.66
CA GLY A 571 -9.09 -44.50 -39.82
C GLY A 571 -9.97 -43.76 -38.79
N PRO A 572 -11.29 -44.00 -38.82
CA PRO A 572 -12.24 -43.33 -37.94
C PRO A 572 -12.05 -43.71 -36.47
N LEU A 573 -12.07 -42.71 -35.57
CA LEU A 573 -11.85 -42.90 -34.14
C LEU A 573 -12.88 -42.14 -33.30
N THR A 574 -13.20 -42.66 -32.12
CA THR A 574 -13.93 -41.92 -31.09
C THR A 574 -13.03 -40.90 -30.40
N ILE A 575 -13.64 -39.91 -29.72
CA ILE A 575 -12.86 -38.88 -29.00
C ILE A 575 -11.88 -39.47 -27.97
N ASN A 576 -12.25 -40.58 -27.32
CA ASN A 576 -11.41 -41.22 -26.33
C ASN A 576 -10.22 -41.93 -26.98
N GLU A 577 -10.41 -42.58 -28.13
CA GLU A 577 -9.32 -43.21 -28.88
C GLU A 577 -8.37 -42.16 -29.46
N ILE A 578 -8.89 -41.02 -29.93
CA ILE A 578 -8.06 -39.87 -30.34
C ILE A 578 -7.24 -39.38 -29.16
N TRP A 579 -7.85 -39.19 -27.99
CA TRP A 579 -7.17 -38.74 -26.79
C TRP A 579 -6.10 -39.73 -26.30
N GLU A 580 -6.34 -41.04 -26.38
CA GLU A 580 -5.34 -42.06 -26.02
C GLU A 580 -4.13 -42.04 -26.95
N ARG A 581 -4.30 -41.64 -28.22
CA ARG A 581 -3.22 -41.51 -29.21
C ARG A 581 -2.50 -40.17 -29.16
N VAL A 582 -3.24 -39.09 -28.90
CA VAL A 582 -2.73 -37.72 -28.85
C VAL A 582 -2.37 -37.43 -27.40
N GLU A 583 -1.09 -37.59 -27.04
CA GLU A 583 -0.50 -37.40 -25.69
C GLU A 583 -0.66 -35.96 -25.13
N LYS A 584 -1.91 -35.49 -25.04
CA LYS A 584 -2.34 -34.15 -24.63
C LYS A 584 -3.53 -34.28 -23.68
N ARG A 585 -3.92 -33.16 -23.08
CA ARG A 585 -5.07 -33.12 -22.18
C ARG A 585 -6.36 -33.34 -22.98
N HIS A 586 -7.30 -34.10 -22.41
CA HIS A 586 -8.56 -34.49 -23.06
C HIS A 586 -9.40 -33.29 -23.51
N ASP A 587 -9.37 -32.19 -22.75
CA ASP A 587 -10.05 -30.93 -23.08
C ASP A 587 -9.50 -30.27 -24.35
N LEU A 588 -8.16 -30.22 -24.50
CA LEU A 588 -7.50 -29.70 -25.70
C LEU A 588 -7.83 -30.55 -26.93
N VAL A 589 -7.81 -31.87 -26.78
CA VAL A 589 -8.19 -32.81 -27.85
C VAL A 589 -9.64 -32.60 -28.26
N SER A 590 -10.55 -32.51 -27.29
CA SER A 590 -11.98 -32.26 -27.54
C SER A 590 -12.24 -30.94 -28.26
N LYS A 591 -11.58 -29.86 -27.83
CA LYS A 591 -11.66 -28.54 -28.49
C LYS A 591 -11.06 -28.57 -29.89
N GLY A 592 -9.90 -29.21 -30.07
CA GLY A 592 -9.25 -29.37 -31.36
C GLY A 592 -10.08 -30.16 -32.36
N VAL A 593 -10.65 -31.29 -31.96
CA VAL A 593 -11.57 -32.09 -32.79
C VAL A 593 -12.79 -31.26 -33.20
N LYS A 594 -13.41 -30.55 -32.25
CA LYS A 594 -14.53 -29.65 -32.54
C LYS A 594 -14.16 -28.60 -33.59
N MET A 595 -13.00 -27.96 -33.44
CA MET A 595 -12.51 -26.95 -34.38
C MET A 595 -12.24 -27.54 -35.77
N LEU A 596 -11.67 -28.75 -35.86
CA LEU A 596 -11.47 -29.45 -37.14
C LEU A 596 -12.79 -29.82 -37.80
N VAL A 597 -13.82 -30.16 -37.02
CA VAL A 597 -15.17 -30.42 -37.52
C VAL A 597 -15.83 -29.14 -38.05
N GLU A 598 -15.77 -28.04 -37.29
CA GLU A 598 -16.29 -26.74 -37.71
C GLU A 598 -15.58 -26.22 -38.98
N ASN A 599 -14.28 -26.49 -39.11
CA ASN A 599 -13.48 -26.16 -40.28
C ASN A 599 -13.69 -27.14 -41.46
N GLY A 600 -14.41 -28.24 -41.27
CA GLY A 600 -14.71 -29.23 -42.32
C GLY A 600 -13.57 -30.21 -42.64
N GLN A 601 -12.48 -30.16 -41.88
CA GLN A 601 -11.32 -31.05 -42.02
C GLN A 601 -11.54 -32.44 -41.42
N VAL A 602 -12.49 -32.55 -40.49
CA VAL A 602 -12.90 -33.81 -39.85
C VAL A 602 -14.42 -33.92 -39.92
N SER A 603 -14.95 -35.08 -40.28
CA SER A 603 -16.38 -35.37 -40.24
C SER A 603 -16.73 -36.02 -38.89
N ARG A 604 -17.99 -35.88 -38.47
CA ARG A 604 -18.51 -36.51 -37.25
C ARG A 604 -19.75 -37.35 -37.60
N SER A 605 -19.75 -38.62 -37.22
CA SER A 605 -20.87 -39.54 -37.31
C SER A 605 -21.25 -40.13 -35.94
N GLY A 606 -22.41 -40.78 -35.84
CA GLY A 606 -22.94 -41.32 -34.58
C GLY A 606 -23.80 -40.32 -33.78
N ASP A 607 -24.52 -40.81 -32.76
CA ASP A 607 -25.52 -40.02 -32.01
C ASP A 607 -25.02 -39.49 -30.66
N GLY A 608 -23.78 -39.82 -30.27
CA GLY A 608 -23.20 -39.43 -28.98
C GLY A 608 -23.83 -40.13 -27.77
N LYS A 609 -24.52 -41.27 -27.97
CA LYS A 609 -25.19 -42.03 -26.90
C LYS A 609 -24.33 -43.22 -26.44
N LYS A 610 -24.59 -43.72 -25.24
CA LYS A 610 -23.97 -44.95 -24.73
C LYS A 610 -24.30 -46.11 -25.69
N GLY A 611 -23.29 -46.65 -26.38
CA GLY A 611 -23.43 -47.69 -27.42
C GLY A 611 -23.41 -47.18 -28.87
N ASN A 612 -23.53 -45.86 -29.10
CA ASN A 612 -23.36 -45.20 -30.39
C ASN A 612 -22.59 -43.86 -30.19
N PRO A 613 -21.31 -43.92 -29.79
CA PRO A 613 -20.52 -42.72 -29.53
C PRO A 613 -20.28 -41.93 -30.82
N PHE A 614 -19.91 -40.66 -30.69
CA PHE A 614 -19.42 -39.91 -31.85
C PHE A 614 -18.11 -40.52 -32.36
N VAL A 615 -18.06 -40.76 -33.67
CA VAL A 615 -16.88 -41.21 -34.40
C VAL A 615 -16.46 -40.10 -35.36
N TYR A 616 -15.16 -39.84 -35.41
CA TYR A 616 -14.55 -38.76 -36.16
C TYR A 616 -13.63 -39.35 -37.24
N GLU A 617 -13.69 -38.78 -38.44
CA GLU A 617 -12.91 -39.24 -39.58
C GLU A 617 -12.31 -38.05 -40.33
N LYS A 618 -11.08 -38.17 -40.79
CA LYS A 618 -10.41 -37.12 -41.56
C LYS A 618 -11.09 -36.96 -42.92
N ASN A 619 -11.41 -35.72 -43.31
CA ASN A 619 -11.99 -35.44 -44.61
C ASN A 619 -10.88 -35.42 -45.68
N PRO A 620 -10.90 -36.32 -46.68
CA PRO A 620 -9.86 -36.39 -47.70
C PRO A 620 -9.83 -35.19 -48.66
N PHE A 621 -10.89 -34.36 -48.67
CA PHE A 621 -11.03 -33.22 -49.58
C PHE A 621 -10.62 -31.88 -48.99
N PHE A 622 -10.10 -31.82 -47.76
CA PHE A 622 -9.57 -30.60 -47.16
C PHE A 622 -8.09 -30.76 -46.86
N PRO A 623 -7.17 -30.12 -47.61
CA PRO A 623 -5.76 -30.14 -47.27
C PRO A 623 -5.53 -29.45 -45.92
N SER A 624 -4.61 -29.97 -45.11
CA SER A 624 -4.19 -29.34 -43.85
C SER A 624 -3.91 -27.86 -44.07
N PRO A 625 -4.53 -26.94 -43.31
CA PRO A 625 -4.10 -25.56 -43.33
C PRO A 625 -2.66 -25.55 -42.84
N ILE A 626 -1.76 -25.03 -43.67
CA ILE A 626 -0.37 -24.80 -43.35
C ILE A 626 -0.33 -23.77 -42.23
N TYR A 627 -0.47 -24.21 -40.98
CA TYR A 627 -0.08 -23.44 -39.81
C TYR A 627 1.40 -23.72 -39.53
N MET A 628 2.27 -23.30 -40.45
CA MET A 628 3.68 -23.08 -40.16
C MET A 628 3.95 -21.59 -40.23
N ARG A 629 4.06 -20.93 -39.07
CA ARG A 629 4.80 -19.66 -38.97
C ARG A 629 6.29 -20.01 -38.89
N GLU A 630 6.97 -20.03 -40.03
CA GLU A 630 8.41 -19.76 -40.05
C GLU A 630 8.61 -18.25 -40.17
N GLY A 631 9.11 -17.63 -39.10
CA GLY A 631 9.71 -16.28 -39.13
C GLY A 631 8.71 -15.13 -39.20
N GLY A 632 8.70 -14.31 -38.15
CA GLY A 632 7.84 -13.13 -37.99
C GLY A 632 7.64 -12.29 -39.26
N LYS A 633 6.40 -12.25 -39.72
CA LYS A 633 5.73 -11.16 -40.43
C LYS A 633 4.26 -11.55 -40.59
N GLU A 634 3.37 -10.70 -40.09
CA GLU A 634 1.95 -10.76 -40.46
C GLU A 634 1.81 -10.78 -41.99
N CYS A 635 1.13 -11.78 -42.54
CA CYS A 635 0.66 -11.72 -43.91
C CYS A 635 -0.55 -10.78 -43.91
N LYS A 636 -0.34 -9.51 -44.24
CA LYS A 636 -1.37 -8.45 -44.31
C LYS A 636 -2.34 -8.59 -45.50
N ASP A 637 -2.59 -9.81 -45.99
CA ASP A 637 -3.48 -10.07 -47.11
C ASP A 637 -4.56 -11.09 -46.71
N GLU A 638 -5.68 -10.61 -46.19
CA GLU A 638 -6.91 -11.41 -45.95
C GLU A 638 -7.45 -12.06 -47.25
N ASP A 639 -7.02 -11.56 -48.42
CA ASP A 639 -7.41 -12.07 -49.75
C ASP A 639 -6.70 -13.37 -50.20
N LYS A 640 -5.66 -13.85 -49.50
CA LYS A 640 -4.96 -15.09 -49.91
C LYS A 640 -5.65 -16.37 -49.44
N GLY A 641 -6.43 -16.33 -48.35
CA GLY A 641 -7.19 -17.48 -47.85
C GLY A 641 -8.35 -17.89 -48.79
N LEU A 642 -9.04 -16.90 -49.36
CA LEU A 642 -10.09 -17.10 -50.37
C LEU A 642 -9.54 -17.69 -51.69
N ASN A 643 -8.34 -17.26 -52.09
CA ASN A 643 -7.69 -17.74 -53.32
C ASN A 643 -7.26 -19.22 -53.26
N LEU A 644 -6.97 -19.78 -52.07
CA LEU A 644 -6.59 -21.19 -51.94
C LEU A 644 -7.78 -22.15 -52.09
N LEU A 645 -8.97 -21.75 -51.61
CA LEU A 645 -10.19 -22.54 -51.76
C LEU A 645 -10.70 -22.51 -53.20
N ASP A 646 -10.72 -21.34 -53.85
CA ASP A 646 -11.11 -21.22 -55.26
C ASP A 646 -10.10 -21.94 -56.18
N LYS A 647 -8.80 -21.90 -55.85
CA LYS A 647 -7.77 -22.68 -56.57
C LYS A 647 -7.92 -24.19 -56.36
N PHE A 648 -8.20 -24.64 -55.13
CA PHE A 648 -8.46 -26.07 -54.85
C PHE A 648 -9.71 -26.59 -55.58
N LEU A 649 -10.80 -25.80 -55.61
CA LEU A 649 -12.02 -26.13 -56.34
C LEU A 649 -11.81 -26.15 -57.85
N HIS A 650 -10.95 -25.27 -58.38
CA HIS A 650 -10.57 -25.25 -59.79
C HIS A 650 -9.69 -26.44 -60.17
N ASP A 651 -8.65 -26.72 -59.37
CA ASP A 651 -7.67 -27.78 -59.64
C ASP A 651 -8.27 -29.19 -59.51
N ASN A 652 -9.32 -29.36 -58.70
CA ASN A 652 -9.97 -30.65 -58.43
C ASN A 652 -11.40 -30.78 -58.99
N SER A 653 -11.81 -29.87 -59.89
CA SER A 653 -13.20 -29.80 -60.40
C SER A 653 -13.68 -31.12 -61.05
N LYS A 654 -12.77 -31.85 -61.70
CA LYS A 654 -13.05 -33.13 -62.37
C LYS A 654 -13.19 -34.32 -61.42
N GLU A 655 -12.62 -34.24 -60.22
CA GLU A 655 -12.79 -35.24 -59.17
C GLU A 655 -14.06 -34.97 -58.35
N ILE A 656 -14.39 -33.69 -58.13
CA ILE A 656 -15.65 -33.24 -57.51
C ILE A 656 -16.86 -33.64 -58.37
N GLU A 657 -16.77 -33.60 -59.71
CA GLU A 657 -17.83 -34.06 -60.62
C GLU A 657 -18.06 -35.58 -60.60
N LYS A 658 -17.10 -36.39 -60.14
CA LYS A 658 -17.23 -37.85 -60.06
C LYS A 658 -17.95 -38.35 -58.80
N LEU A 659 -18.12 -37.50 -57.79
CA LEU A 659 -18.77 -37.84 -56.50
C LEU A 659 -20.30 -37.67 -56.54
N GLY A 660 -20.93 -38.24 -57.58
CA GLY A 660 -22.38 -38.14 -57.81
C GLY A 660 -23.26 -38.34 -56.57
N GLU A 661 -24.27 -37.47 -56.48
CA GLU A 661 -25.47 -37.53 -55.62
C GLU A 661 -25.24 -37.79 -54.12
N GLY A 662 -24.73 -36.77 -53.41
CA GLY A 662 -24.74 -36.80 -51.94
C GLY A 662 -24.06 -35.63 -51.25
N ILE A 663 -23.21 -34.87 -51.94
CA ILE A 663 -22.58 -33.66 -51.41
C ILE A 663 -23.38 -32.47 -51.90
N ASP A 664 -24.12 -31.85 -50.99
CA ASP A 664 -25.02 -30.76 -51.28
C ASP A 664 -24.24 -29.54 -51.80
N LYS A 665 -24.47 -29.15 -53.05
CA LYS A 665 -23.91 -27.91 -53.62
C LYS A 665 -24.35 -26.69 -52.80
N GLU A 666 -25.43 -26.80 -52.02
CA GLU A 666 -25.83 -25.80 -51.04
C GLU A 666 -24.82 -25.62 -49.90
N TYR A 667 -24.10 -26.67 -49.46
CA TYR A 667 -23.15 -26.58 -48.33
C TYR A 667 -21.96 -25.66 -48.63
N PHE A 668 -21.41 -25.74 -49.86
CA PHE A 668 -20.32 -24.87 -50.31
C PHE A 668 -20.80 -23.44 -50.63
N THR A 669 -22.04 -23.30 -51.10
CA THR A 669 -22.65 -21.99 -51.37
C THR A 669 -23.03 -21.26 -50.07
N PHE A 670 -23.40 -22.01 -49.03
CA PHE A 670 -23.76 -21.51 -47.69
C PHE A 670 -22.54 -20.94 -46.95
N LYS A 671 -21.40 -21.64 -46.93
CA LYS A 671 -20.16 -21.12 -46.33
C LYS A 671 -19.61 -19.87 -47.04
N LYS A 672 -19.79 -19.77 -48.38
CA LYS A 672 -19.43 -18.55 -49.14
C LYS A 672 -20.30 -17.35 -48.76
N LYS A 673 -21.56 -17.58 -48.35
CA LYS A 673 -22.44 -16.53 -47.79
C LYS A 673 -22.13 -16.18 -46.33
N GLU A 674 -21.85 -17.17 -45.49
CA GLU A 674 -21.50 -16.93 -44.07
C GLU A 674 -20.21 -16.12 -43.92
N GLN A 675 -19.14 -16.46 -44.68
CA GLN A 675 -17.88 -15.70 -44.66
C GLN A 675 -18.03 -14.26 -45.16
N VAL A 676 -18.89 -14.01 -46.16
CA VAL A 676 -19.16 -12.64 -46.64
C VAL A 676 -20.06 -11.87 -45.67
N SER A 677 -20.94 -12.55 -44.93
CA SER A 677 -21.81 -11.92 -43.93
C SER A 677 -21.09 -11.57 -42.62
N SER A 678 -20.05 -12.31 -42.23
CA SER A 678 -19.21 -11.98 -41.07
C SER A 678 -18.22 -10.83 -41.31
N LEU A 679 -18.09 -10.36 -42.55
CA LEU A 679 -17.28 -9.19 -42.95
C LEU A 679 -18.08 -7.86 -42.98
N ASN A 680 -19.42 -7.89 -42.87
CA ASN A 680 -20.29 -6.72 -43.07
C ASN A 680 -20.87 -6.07 -41.79
N ILE A 681 -20.25 -6.26 -40.61
CA ILE A 681 -20.77 -5.69 -39.34
C ILE A 681 -20.05 -4.38 -38.93
N PHE A 682 -19.15 -3.82 -39.75
CA PHE A 682 -18.49 -2.53 -39.48
C PHE A 682 -18.55 -1.56 -40.65
N GLU A 683 -19.74 -1.23 -41.17
CA GLU A 683 -19.94 0.02 -41.93
C GLU A 683 -21.33 0.62 -41.66
N GLY A 684 -21.35 1.80 -41.02
CA GLY A 684 -22.52 2.64 -40.72
C GLY A 684 -22.42 3.19 -39.30
N GLU A 685 -22.24 4.48 -39.03
CA GLU A 685 -22.39 5.71 -39.81
C GLU A 685 -21.30 6.72 -39.40
N ILE A 686 -20.91 7.54 -40.39
CA ILE A 686 -20.20 8.84 -40.42
C ILE A 686 -19.73 9.42 -39.07
#